data_AF-A0A9P7KDF3-F1
#
_entry.id   AF-A0A9P7KDF3-F1
#
_cell.length_a   1.000
_cell.length_b   1.000
_cell.length_c   1.000
_cell.angle_alpha   90.00
_cell.angle_beta   90.00
_cell.angle_gamma   90.00
#
_symmetry.space_group_name_H-M   'P 1'
#
loop_
_entity.id
_entity.type
_entity.pdbx_description
1 polymer ?
#
loop_
_entity_poly.entity_id
_entity_poly.type
_entity_poly.pdbx_seq_one_letter_code
_entity_poly.pdbx_strand_id
1 'polypeptide(L)'
;MDVDEGDSILSERINLRAGTETTLAKSDQLTVSFYAALPVELKQVMKNADFFRDAYTGDIDTVTGFALVASAQTCFVWQHAQALRGTPTCYIFSCPQDPEQFHPPFHALIPYGASREPGLILLAQDGVVRFWDSIGIGLAGGDHYATIKLNLSQGESVTNLVRSDPQTYVASTTAGSLFRLTLTASGGKHTLTSHIFARPSQSLSLARLLPSFFSSGSSTNIASGLSKNVSALAFGAKTPTGGKEVWALVDTRLQRWSMSPEGWEELLLEGDVSAILSSAIRKTFGSRVDNDDKQVDLELLDVAVDDDKLAVLLSYAGVEDESSMAMDGSGFRRIYALAHLSFWNDVFKVLTVRSVPYQNVDYRERLELKSTTNRTLGVGVSQDDGPLLVLTAATMMKVTVNLDKVLAYDFENGEAKLVKSAMTQAILFSGLPENPLQFSFPPDVDEESLMQGAEQLSQAVLESDTEVVQKNHDLGAQLTERKERLSWLIRFINDNLALVKMSQQSRQKLATDAEKLFACYQLWIRHNDLLATNPTYSILNDAVHAYMAEIDQGHHEDVIRAFFRLRVADVGLLLRKVDEAVTQAARLTGRDIIEFLPEANRIVLTVLTSAFDYREYNLGVYGIDLPMIKPWSSRPAVIDVVLRLFDATTKAVDAPAHELAANKDTEPSSQLPDLAAVLFACIQERLNWLKSAAAASEPGTERDRDELAKKFDILRPEVLETLRRNGHAEAAFTLAEKYRDFTGLASLCHKDTIFPPEENPNSLRIQTYIERFKDEFTTELYRWYIQHGELRIMFAHDDSHSPYIDKFFQENRNTSISWINHLAKGRYGEAAGTLLNESETASNLEAKHLMLSIGKLSHLAQLQETNVPVDNSILDSFHDDLDFVSVHEALLQEFRTALEAVRGRQSLDNQIDIIVKATASRLSEKRALTRMFKELVRGLLQGRALSMEDAVDVLTLKDNTSTPEDFATALHLLARIHNVPETRAASAFRTVWRRIYIIDDWDAIRKTAGVSDAELNTRFRGTALYSTFLAILPRDHKPKGYETTPDVALMTPARNEIASRWPGLSQEQVDALVGDYNIECDRLGDLDLNDVYHRVRELAVHDVVWQAGI
;
A
#
# COMPACT_ATOMS: atom_id res chain seq x y z
N MET A 1 5.60 -19.94 7.99
CA MET A 1 5.39 -21.29 8.50
C MET A 1 5.97 -22.23 7.48
N ASP A 2 7.02 -22.95 7.85
CA ASP A 2 7.34 -24.22 7.20
C ASP A 2 6.11 -25.11 7.38
N VAL A 3 5.44 -25.41 6.27
CA VAL A 3 4.24 -26.24 6.27
C VAL A 3 4.72 -27.67 6.43
N ASP A 4 4.36 -28.28 7.56
CA ASP A 4 4.55 -29.70 7.87
C ASP A 4 4.19 -30.58 6.64
N GLU A 5 5.16 -31.33 6.14
CA GLU A 5 5.00 -32.36 5.10
C GLU A 5 4.14 -33.57 5.55
N GLY A 6 3.59 -33.53 6.78
CA GLY A 6 2.90 -34.65 7.43
C GLY A 6 1.46 -34.91 6.99
N ASP A 7 0.75 -33.92 6.43
CA ASP A 7 -0.69 -34.03 6.12
C ASP A 7 -1.01 -34.59 4.72
N SER A 8 0.00 -34.84 3.89
CA SER A 8 -0.16 -35.40 2.54
C SER A 8 -0.57 -36.88 2.53
N ILE A 9 -0.30 -37.62 3.61
CA ILE A 9 -0.50 -39.08 3.66
C ILE A 9 -1.92 -39.45 4.14
N LEU A 10 -2.59 -38.55 4.88
CA LEU A 10 -3.97 -38.78 5.36
C LEU A 10 -5.03 -38.39 4.33
N SER A 11 -4.75 -37.41 3.48
CA SER A 11 -5.62 -36.95 2.39
C SER A 11 -5.71 -37.97 1.22
N GLU A 12 -4.67 -38.78 1.01
CA GLU A 12 -4.69 -39.89 0.02
C GLU A 12 -5.67 -41.03 0.39
N ARG A 13 -5.97 -41.24 1.68
CA ARG A 13 -6.80 -42.39 2.13
C ARG A 13 -8.29 -42.10 2.23
N ILE A 14 -8.71 -40.83 2.29
CA ILE A 14 -10.13 -40.49 2.50
C ILE A 14 -10.91 -40.39 1.18
N ASN A 15 -10.25 -40.09 0.05
CA ASN A 15 -10.89 -39.97 -1.26
C ASN A 15 -11.19 -41.31 -1.97
N LEU A 16 -10.78 -42.45 -1.42
CA LEU A 16 -11.06 -43.78 -1.99
C LEU A 16 -12.43 -44.35 -1.56
N ARG A 17 -13.23 -43.60 -0.79
CA ARG A 17 -14.54 -44.04 -0.27
C ARG A 17 -15.69 -43.08 -0.58
N ALA A 18 -15.86 -42.72 -1.85
CA ALA A 18 -17.15 -42.35 -2.41
C ALA A 18 -17.05 -42.45 -3.94
N GLY A 19 -18.04 -43.03 -4.62
CA GLY A 19 -18.07 -43.21 -6.07
C GLY A 19 -18.28 -41.92 -6.87
N THR A 20 -17.62 -40.83 -6.49
CA THR A 20 -17.69 -39.53 -7.17
C THR A 20 -16.51 -39.39 -8.12
N GLU A 21 -16.78 -39.33 -9.43
CA GLU A 21 -15.78 -39.01 -10.47
C GLU A 21 -15.06 -37.69 -10.12
N THR A 22 -13.73 -37.70 -9.98
CA THR A 22 -12.95 -36.50 -9.67
C THR A 22 -12.93 -35.58 -10.90
N THR A 23 -13.57 -34.42 -10.79
CA THR A 23 -13.66 -33.44 -11.87
C THR A 23 -12.37 -32.63 -11.96
N LEU A 24 -11.79 -32.55 -13.16
CA LEU A 24 -10.54 -31.85 -13.46
C LEU A 24 -10.76 -30.49 -14.11
N ALA A 25 -11.85 -30.33 -14.87
CA ALA A 25 -12.32 -29.06 -15.41
C ALA A 25 -13.84 -29.12 -15.64
N LYS A 26 -14.52 -28.00 -15.48
CA LYS A 26 -15.96 -27.91 -15.66
C LYS A 26 -16.38 -26.53 -16.16
N SER A 27 -17.01 -26.50 -17.31
CA SER A 27 -17.79 -25.38 -17.84
C SER A 27 -19.25 -25.79 -17.97
N ASP A 28 -20.09 -24.88 -18.47
CA ASP A 28 -21.47 -25.22 -18.79
C ASP A 28 -21.55 -26.26 -19.92
N GLN A 29 -20.65 -26.17 -20.88
CA GLN A 29 -20.65 -26.92 -22.13
C GLN A 29 -19.79 -28.19 -22.06
N LEU A 30 -18.77 -28.23 -21.20
CA LEU A 30 -17.79 -29.31 -21.16
C LEU A 30 -17.46 -29.72 -19.72
N THR A 31 -17.32 -31.03 -19.50
CA THR A 31 -16.83 -31.57 -18.23
C THR A 31 -15.70 -32.55 -18.49
N VAL A 32 -14.55 -32.30 -17.86
CA VAL A 32 -13.41 -33.23 -17.84
C VAL A 32 -13.34 -33.86 -16.46
N SER A 33 -13.39 -35.19 -16.39
CA SER A 33 -13.14 -35.94 -15.18
C SER A 33 -11.94 -36.87 -15.34
N PHE A 34 -11.28 -37.16 -14.24
CA PHE A 34 -10.31 -38.23 -14.18
C PHE A 34 -11.05 -39.55 -14.39
N TYR A 35 -10.55 -40.35 -15.32
CA TYR A 35 -11.13 -41.65 -15.64
C TYR A 35 -10.39 -42.77 -14.95
N ALA A 36 -9.07 -42.87 -15.17
CA ALA A 36 -8.25 -43.96 -14.65
C ALA A 36 -6.77 -43.58 -14.58
N ALA A 37 -6.06 -44.19 -13.64
CA ALA A 37 -4.60 -44.14 -13.58
C ALA A 37 -3.99 -45.14 -14.58
N LEU A 38 -2.78 -44.82 -15.06
CA LEU A 38 -1.99 -45.73 -15.88
C LEU A 38 -1.46 -46.90 -15.04
N PRO A 39 -1.23 -48.10 -15.63
CA PRO A 39 -0.52 -49.18 -14.97
C PRO A 39 0.86 -48.72 -14.45
N VAL A 40 1.32 -49.30 -13.34
CA VAL A 40 2.55 -48.86 -12.65
C VAL A 40 3.78 -48.99 -13.55
N GLU A 41 3.84 -50.07 -14.32
CA GLU A 41 4.91 -50.38 -15.27
C GLU A 41 4.99 -49.30 -16.35
N LEU A 42 3.85 -48.92 -16.93
CA LEU A 42 3.77 -47.87 -17.93
C LEU A 42 4.11 -46.50 -17.33
N LYS A 43 3.60 -46.19 -16.13
CA LYS A 43 3.87 -44.91 -15.44
C LYS A 43 5.36 -44.70 -15.17
N GLN A 44 6.09 -45.75 -14.80
CA GLN A 44 7.54 -45.69 -14.61
C GLN A 44 8.30 -45.43 -15.92
N VAL A 45 7.88 -46.06 -17.02
CA VAL A 45 8.47 -45.85 -18.35
C VAL A 45 8.20 -44.42 -18.82
N MET A 46 6.95 -43.95 -18.74
CA MET A 46 6.57 -42.60 -19.16
C MET A 46 7.28 -41.50 -18.36
N LYS A 47 7.54 -41.73 -17.06
CA LYS A 47 8.26 -40.77 -16.21
C LYS A 47 9.71 -40.55 -16.64
N ASN A 48 10.33 -41.57 -17.23
CA ASN A 48 11.73 -41.54 -17.68
C ASN A 48 11.88 -41.36 -19.21
N ALA A 49 10.76 -41.23 -19.93
CA ALA A 49 10.75 -41.13 -21.38
C ALA A 49 11.16 -39.72 -21.85
N ASP A 50 12.03 -39.67 -22.86
CA ASP A 50 12.33 -38.43 -23.59
C ASP A 50 11.51 -38.40 -24.89
N PHE A 51 10.37 -37.73 -24.86
CA PHE A 51 9.46 -37.64 -26.01
C PHE A 51 10.01 -36.84 -27.20
N PHE A 52 11.21 -36.25 -27.12
CA PHE A 52 11.90 -35.69 -28.28
C PHE A 52 12.70 -36.75 -29.05
N ARG A 53 13.17 -37.78 -28.36
CA ARG A 53 13.97 -38.86 -28.94
C ARG A 53 13.15 -40.14 -29.19
N ASP A 54 12.32 -40.50 -28.22
CA ASP A 54 11.62 -41.77 -28.17
C ASP A 54 10.18 -41.61 -28.67
N ALA A 55 9.83 -42.32 -29.73
CA ALA A 55 8.50 -42.28 -30.33
C ALA A 55 7.57 -43.32 -29.68
N TYR A 56 6.38 -42.87 -29.31
CA TYR A 56 5.31 -43.70 -28.74
C TYR A 56 4.02 -43.52 -29.53
N THR A 57 3.26 -44.60 -29.66
CA THR A 57 1.89 -44.60 -30.19
C THR A 57 0.97 -45.20 -29.14
N GLY A 58 -0.30 -44.78 -29.13
CA GLY A 58 -1.30 -45.34 -28.23
C GLY A 58 -2.67 -45.38 -28.88
N ASP A 59 -3.55 -46.20 -28.32
CA ASP A 59 -4.95 -46.27 -28.74
C ASP A 59 -5.83 -46.74 -27.57
N ILE A 60 -7.10 -46.32 -27.61
CA ILE A 60 -8.13 -46.68 -26.64
C ILE A 60 -9.26 -47.35 -27.41
N ASP A 61 -9.32 -48.67 -27.37
CA ASP A 61 -10.35 -49.42 -28.05
C ASP A 61 -11.59 -49.58 -27.17
N THR A 62 -12.55 -48.68 -27.35
CA THR A 62 -13.83 -48.67 -26.63
C THR A 62 -14.68 -49.91 -26.87
N VAL A 63 -14.46 -50.65 -27.96
CA VAL A 63 -15.20 -51.88 -28.30
C VAL A 63 -14.73 -53.06 -27.44
N THR A 64 -13.42 -53.18 -27.20
CA THR A 64 -12.86 -54.24 -26.35
C THR A 64 -12.79 -53.82 -24.88
N GLY A 65 -12.76 -52.51 -24.59
CA GLY A 65 -12.55 -51.97 -23.25
C GLY A 65 -11.08 -51.98 -22.81
N PHE A 66 -10.15 -52.14 -23.76
CA PHE A 66 -8.71 -52.18 -23.54
C PHE A 66 -8.03 -50.97 -24.19
N ALA A 67 -6.98 -50.49 -23.54
CA ALA A 67 -6.11 -49.45 -24.05
C ALA A 67 -4.70 -50.01 -24.19
N LEU A 68 -3.90 -49.41 -25.07
CA LEU A 68 -2.53 -49.81 -25.27
C LEU A 68 -1.61 -48.63 -25.58
N VAL A 69 -0.34 -48.79 -25.26
CA VAL A 69 0.76 -47.90 -25.64
C VAL A 69 1.93 -48.73 -26.14
N ALA A 70 2.42 -48.41 -27.33
CA ALA A 70 3.57 -49.06 -27.95
C ALA A 70 4.74 -48.09 -28.12
N SER A 71 5.94 -48.58 -27.83
CA SER A 71 7.22 -48.00 -28.24
C SER A 71 7.83 -48.85 -29.36
N ALA A 72 8.99 -48.44 -29.88
CA ALA A 72 9.75 -49.26 -30.84
C ALA A 72 10.10 -50.67 -30.31
N GLN A 73 10.15 -50.88 -28.98
CA GLN A 73 10.58 -52.14 -28.38
C GLN A 73 9.48 -52.91 -27.65
N THR A 74 8.58 -52.20 -26.97
CA THR A 74 7.60 -52.79 -26.06
C THR A 74 6.21 -52.22 -26.26
N CYS A 75 5.20 -53.09 -26.19
CA CYS A 75 3.79 -52.73 -26.21
C CYS A 75 3.12 -53.13 -24.89
N PHE A 76 2.48 -52.17 -24.24
CA PHE A 76 1.75 -52.31 -22.99
C PHE A 76 0.25 -52.29 -23.29
N VAL A 77 -0.48 -53.31 -22.87
CA VAL A 77 -1.94 -53.41 -23.03
C VAL A 77 -2.57 -53.57 -21.66
N TRP A 78 -3.68 -52.88 -21.39
CA TRP A 78 -4.41 -53.03 -20.13
C TRP A 78 -5.91 -52.77 -20.32
N GLN A 79 -6.72 -53.29 -19.41
CA GLN A 79 -8.16 -53.05 -19.45
C GLN A 79 -8.50 -51.71 -18.79
N HIS A 80 -8.76 -50.68 -19.60
CA HIS A 80 -9.11 -49.36 -19.06
C HIS A 80 -10.47 -49.36 -18.33
N ALA A 81 -11.40 -50.23 -18.74
CA ALA A 81 -12.71 -50.34 -18.09
C ALA A 81 -12.63 -50.92 -16.66
N GLN A 82 -11.61 -51.72 -16.35
CA GLN A 82 -11.41 -52.33 -15.03
C GLN A 82 -10.67 -51.39 -14.06
N ALA A 83 -9.92 -50.42 -14.58
CA ALA A 83 -9.11 -49.47 -13.81
C ALA A 83 -9.94 -48.58 -12.86
N LEU A 84 -11.27 -48.55 -13.00
CA LEU A 84 -12.21 -47.92 -12.07
C LEU A 84 -12.28 -48.61 -10.69
N ARG A 85 -11.78 -49.85 -10.57
CA ARG A 85 -11.88 -50.70 -9.36
C ARG A 85 -10.53 -50.98 -8.68
N GLY A 86 -9.42 -50.46 -9.21
CA GLY A 86 -8.06 -50.69 -8.71
C GLY A 86 -6.98 -50.50 -9.77
N THR A 87 -5.71 -50.82 -9.45
CA THR A 87 -4.60 -50.80 -10.41
C THR A 87 -4.83 -51.84 -11.52
N PRO A 88 -4.93 -51.43 -12.80
CA PRO A 88 -5.20 -52.37 -13.88
C PRO A 88 -4.02 -53.31 -14.11
N THR A 89 -4.32 -54.54 -14.53
CA THR A 89 -3.28 -55.52 -14.91
C THR A 89 -2.64 -55.09 -16.23
N CYS A 90 -1.31 -55.01 -16.27
CA CYS A 90 -0.55 -54.65 -17.47
C CYS A 90 -0.02 -55.91 -18.18
N TYR A 91 -0.39 -56.09 -19.44
CA TYR A 91 0.13 -57.13 -20.33
C TYR A 91 1.25 -56.53 -21.19
N ILE A 92 2.42 -57.16 -21.20
CA ILE A 92 3.62 -56.63 -21.85
C ILE A 92 4.02 -57.53 -23.02
N PHE A 93 4.23 -56.93 -24.19
CA PHE A 93 4.60 -57.62 -25.42
C PHE A 93 5.84 -57.01 -26.04
N SER A 94 6.63 -57.86 -26.72
CA SER A 94 7.79 -57.42 -27.50
C SER A 94 7.35 -56.99 -28.91
N CYS A 95 7.69 -55.76 -29.30
CA CYS A 95 7.42 -55.23 -30.63
C CYS A 95 8.28 -55.93 -31.69
N PRO A 96 7.78 -56.07 -32.94
CA PRO A 96 8.58 -56.54 -34.08
C PRO A 96 9.85 -55.70 -34.24
N GLN A 97 11.00 -56.36 -34.39
CA GLN A 97 12.30 -55.68 -34.51
C GLN A 97 12.50 -55.19 -35.95
N ASP A 98 12.39 -53.88 -36.14
CA ASP A 98 12.75 -53.19 -37.38
C ASP A 98 14.27 -52.91 -37.38
N PRO A 99 15.02 -53.08 -38.48
CA PRO A 99 16.43 -52.70 -38.57
C PRO A 99 16.74 -51.23 -38.26
N GLU A 100 15.78 -50.31 -38.44
CA GLU A 100 16.01 -48.88 -38.16
C GLU A 100 15.57 -48.45 -36.74
N GLN A 101 14.71 -49.21 -36.05
CA GLN A 101 14.26 -49.01 -34.65
C GLN A 101 13.80 -47.59 -34.23
N PHE A 102 13.45 -46.70 -35.16
CA PHE A 102 13.03 -45.33 -34.82
C PHE A 102 11.52 -45.17 -34.58
N HIS A 103 10.70 -46.10 -35.08
CA HIS A 103 9.24 -45.95 -35.09
C HIS A 103 8.53 -47.07 -34.33
N PRO A 104 7.52 -46.75 -33.50
CA PRO A 104 6.67 -47.75 -32.86
C PRO A 104 5.82 -48.49 -33.91
N PRO A 105 5.48 -49.77 -33.68
CA PRO A 105 4.63 -50.50 -34.60
C PRO A 105 3.20 -49.95 -34.59
N PHE A 106 2.50 -50.14 -35.71
CA PHE A 106 1.04 -49.99 -35.74
C PHE A 106 0.39 -51.12 -34.97
N HIS A 107 -0.73 -50.85 -34.32
CA HIS A 107 -1.38 -51.79 -33.44
C HIS A 107 -2.88 -51.87 -33.68
N ALA A 108 -3.46 -53.05 -33.46
CA ALA A 108 -4.91 -53.24 -33.46
C ALA A 108 -5.31 -54.36 -32.50
N LEU A 109 -6.39 -54.13 -31.75
CA LEU A 109 -6.99 -55.13 -30.86
C LEU A 109 -8.11 -55.89 -31.56
N ILE A 110 -8.13 -57.21 -31.33
CA ILE A 110 -9.11 -58.12 -31.92
C ILE A 110 -10.24 -58.40 -30.93
N PRO A 111 -11.49 -58.02 -31.24
CA PRO A 111 -12.62 -58.26 -30.36
C PRO A 111 -13.15 -59.70 -30.50
N TYR A 112 -13.09 -60.49 -29.43
CA TYR A 112 -13.68 -61.84 -29.35
C TYR A 112 -14.97 -61.93 -28.51
N GLY A 113 -15.46 -60.79 -28.00
CA GLY A 113 -16.62 -60.70 -27.10
C GLY A 113 -16.25 -60.68 -25.62
N ALA A 114 -17.21 -60.40 -24.73
CA ALA A 114 -16.94 -60.11 -23.32
C ALA A 114 -16.41 -61.30 -22.48
N SER A 115 -16.56 -62.54 -22.96
CA SER A 115 -16.14 -63.75 -22.25
C SER A 115 -14.68 -64.13 -22.50
N ARG A 116 -14.01 -63.48 -23.45
CA ARG A 116 -12.64 -63.81 -23.88
C ARG A 116 -11.81 -62.54 -24.02
N GLU A 117 -10.58 -62.60 -23.52
CA GLU A 117 -9.61 -61.54 -23.72
C GLU A 117 -9.36 -61.27 -25.21
N PRO A 118 -9.12 -60.02 -25.62
CA PRO A 118 -8.90 -59.68 -27.01
C PRO A 118 -7.58 -60.27 -27.55
N GLY A 119 -7.49 -60.40 -28.86
CA GLY A 119 -6.22 -60.64 -29.55
C GLY A 119 -5.46 -59.34 -29.80
N LEU A 120 -4.18 -59.43 -30.18
CA LEU A 120 -3.33 -58.28 -30.50
C LEU A 120 -2.63 -58.49 -31.84
N ILE A 121 -2.65 -57.46 -32.69
CA ILE A 121 -1.86 -57.37 -33.92
C ILE A 121 -0.88 -56.21 -33.74
N LEU A 122 0.42 -56.46 -33.94
CA LEU A 122 1.45 -55.44 -34.08
C LEU A 122 2.06 -55.54 -35.48
N LEU A 123 2.11 -54.43 -36.21
CA LEU A 123 2.64 -54.34 -37.56
C LEU A 123 3.78 -53.32 -37.60
N ALA A 124 5.00 -53.80 -37.83
CA ALA A 124 6.17 -52.94 -38.05
C ALA A 124 6.08 -52.19 -39.38
N GLN A 125 6.84 -51.10 -39.49
CA GLN A 125 6.89 -50.28 -40.69
C GLN A 125 7.47 -51.03 -41.89
N ASP A 126 8.37 -51.99 -41.65
CA ASP A 126 8.96 -52.90 -42.64
C ASP A 126 8.02 -54.02 -43.15
N GLY A 127 6.78 -54.06 -42.65
CA GLY A 127 5.78 -55.04 -43.05
C GLY A 127 5.75 -56.34 -42.25
N VAL A 128 6.52 -56.47 -41.16
CA VAL A 128 6.44 -57.63 -40.26
C VAL A 128 5.26 -57.50 -39.30
N VAL A 129 4.32 -58.43 -39.39
CA VAL A 129 3.15 -58.55 -38.51
C VAL A 129 3.41 -59.62 -37.45
N ARG A 130 3.21 -59.28 -36.18
CA ARG A 130 3.08 -60.23 -35.07
C ARG A 130 1.63 -60.29 -34.59
N PHE A 131 1.12 -61.50 -34.44
CA PHE A 131 -0.24 -61.77 -34.02
C PHE A 131 -0.28 -62.66 -32.77
N TRP A 132 -1.04 -62.22 -31.77
CA TRP A 132 -1.38 -62.98 -30.57
C TRP A 132 -2.88 -63.24 -30.51
N ASP A 133 -3.26 -64.50 -30.32
CA ASP A 133 -4.66 -64.92 -30.25
C ASP A 133 -5.35 -64.54 -28.92
N SER A 134 -4.58 -64.18 -27.88
CA SER A 134 -5.11 -63.67 -26.62
C SER A 134 -4.03 -62.83 -25.95
N ILE A 135 -4.39 -61.69 -25.38
CA ILE A 135 -3.44 -60.84 -24.65
C ILE A 135 -2.94 -61.46 -23.33
N GLY A 136 -3.64 -62.44 -22.75
CA GLY A 136 -3.23 -63.10 -21.49
C GLY A 136 -1.80 -63.64 -21.48
N ILE A 137 -1.26 -64.01 -22.63
CA ILE A 137 0.14 -64.45 -22.79
C ILE A 137 1.17 -63.36 -22.45
N GLY A 138 0.76 -62.08 -22.47
CA GLY A 138 1.61 -60.94 -22.12
C GLY A 138 2.02 -60.92 -20.64
N LEU A 139 1.32 -61.63 -19.75
CA LEU A 139 1.76 -61.82 -18.36
C LEU A 139 2.94 -62.79 -18.24
N ALA A 140 3.14 -63.63 -19.25
CA ALA A 140 4.24 -64.59 -19.34
C ALA A 140 5.36 -64.11 -20.30
N GLY A 141 5.43 -62.79 -20.57
CA GLY A 141 6.46 -62.19 -21.43
C GLY A 141 6.12 -62.11 -22.93
N GLY A 142 4.99 -62.67 -23.36
CA GLY A 142 4.49 -62.50 -24.73
C GLY A 142 5.23 -63.29 -25.82
N ASP A 143 6.04 -64.29 -25.48
CA ASP A 143 6.92 -65.01 -26.42
C ASP A 143 6.21 -65.88 -27.47
N HIS A 144 4.89 -66.11 -27.35
CA HIS A 144 4.13 -67.01 -28.24
C HIS A 144 3.25 -66.24 -29.24
N TYR A 145 3.83 -65.89 -30.40
CA TYR A 145 3.15 -65.16 -31.49
C TYR A 145 3.25 -65.86 -32.85
N ALA A 146 2.29 -65.61 -33.73
CA ALA A 146 2.38 -65.92 -35.16
C ALA A 146 2.99 -64.72 -35.91
N THR A 147 3.89 -64.98 -36.86
CA THR A 147 4.51 -63.93 -37.67
C THR A 147 4.08 -64.05 -39.13
N ILE A 148 3.70 -62.94 -39.75
CA ILE A 148 3.38 -62.82 -41.17
C ILE A 148 4.20 -61.65 -41.73
N LYS A 149 4.68 -61.75 -42.96
CA LYS A 149 5.38 -60.66 -43.62
C LYS A 149 4.58 -60.19 -44.82
N LEU A 150 4.32 -58.89 -44.90
CA LEU A 150 3.71 -58.27 -46.07
C LEU A 150 4.71 -58.23 -47.23
N ASN A 151 4.22 -58.48 -48.45
CA ASN A 151 5.02 -58.41 -49.66
C ASN A 151 5.20 -56.94 -50.10
N LEU A 152 6.06 -56.21 -49.39
CA LEU A 152 6.39 -54.81 -49.68
C LEU A 152 7.48 -54.70 -50.76
N SER A 153 7.40 -53.64 -51.57
CA SER A 153 8.41 -53.26 -52.56
C SER A 153 9.66 -52.66 -51.89
N GLN A 154 10.79 -52.59 -52.59
CA GLN A 154 12.02 -52.04 -52.03
C GLN A 154 11.85 -50.54 -51.68
N GLY A 155 12.00 -50.19 -50.40
CA GLY A 155 11.78 -48.83 -49.88
C GLY A 155 10.31 -48.47 -49.60
N GLU A 156 9.38 -49.42 -49.77
CA GLU A 156 7.98 -49.27 -49.35
C GLU A 156 7.85 -49.57 -47.85
N SER A 157 7.07 -48.75 -47.16
CA SER A 157 6.84 -48.88 -45.72
C SER A 157 5.36 -48.71 -45.40
N VAL A 158 4.93 -49.30 -44.28
CA VAL A 158 3.54 -49.23 -43.82
C VAL A 158 3.23 -47.83 -43.27
N THR A 159 2.04 -47.32 -43.58
CA THR A 159 1.60 -45.97 -43.16
C THR A 159 0.45 -45.99 -42.15
N ASN A 160 -0.49 -46.93 -42.26
CA ASN A 160 -1.60 -47.08 -41.30
C ASN A 160 -2.04 -48.55 -41.18
N LEU A 161 -2.65 -48.90 -40.04
CA LEU A 161 -3.40 -50.15 -39.80
C LEU A 161 -4.74 -49.79 -39.15
N VAL A 162 -5.85 -50.12 -39.79
CA VAL A 162 -7.19 -49.79 -39.25
C VAL A 162 -8.10 -51.01 -39.26
N ARG A 163 -8.86 -51.21 -38.18
CA ARG A 163 -9.85 -52.28 -38.04
C ARG A 163 -11.14 -51.93 -38.82
N SER A 164 -11.52 -52.76 -39.79
CA SER A 164 -12.80 -52.64 -40.49
C SER A 164 -13.93 -53.29 -39.71
N ASP A 165 -13.72 -54.54 -39.29
CA ASP A 165 -14.68 -55.38 -38.59
C ASP A 165 -13.91 -56.36 -37.68
N PRO A 166 -14.57 -57.16 -36.82
CA PRO A 166 -13.86 -58.06 -35.90
C PRO A 166 -12.85 -59.00 -36.55
N GLN A 167 -13.02 -59.32 -37.84
CA GLN A 167 -12.20 -60.29 -38.57
C GLN A 167 -11.33 -59.66 -39.66
N THR A 168 -11.56 -58.40 -40.05
CA THR A 168 -10.88 -57.76 -41.18
C THR A 168 -10.21 -56.46 -40.76
N TYR A 169 -8.93 -56.33 -41.12
CA TYR A 169 -8.10 -55.15 -40.91
C TYR A 169 -7.51 -54.72 -42.25
N VAL A 170 -7.27 -53.42 -42.42
CA VAL A 170 -6.67 -52.87 -43.63
C VAL A 170 -5.38 -52.17 -43.25
N ALA A 171 -4.27 -52.60 -43.86
CA ALA A 171 -2.99 -51.91 -43.78
C ALA A 171 -2.75 -51.13 -45.08
N SER A 172 -2.09 -49.98 -44.99
CA SER A 172 -1.72 -49.16 -46.15
C SER A 172 -0.23 -48.84 -46.17
N THR A 173 0.29 -48.43 -47.32
CA THR A 173 1.72 -48.21 -47.53
C THR A 173 2.05 -46.91 -48.24
N THR A 174 3.33 -46.51 -48.17
CA THR A 174 3.88 -45.33 -48.87
C THR A 174 3.82 -45.44 -50.40
N ALA A 175 3.70 -46.66 -50.94
CA ALA A 175 3.58 -46.91 -52.38
C ALA A 175 2.12 -46.88 -52.90
N GLY A 176 1.14 -46.65 -52.03
CA GLY A 176 -0.28 -46.61 -52.39
C GLY A 176 -0.94 -47.99 -52.44
N SER A 177 -0.32 -48.99 -51.83
CA SER A 177 -0.86 -50.36 -51.74
C SER A 177 -1.77 -50.47 -50.51
N LEU A 178 -2.89 -51.17 -50.66
CA LEU A 178 -3.77 -51.53 -49.54
C LEU A 178 -3.72 -53.05 -49.35
N PHE A 179 -3.55 -53.50 -48.13
CA PHE A 179 -3.51 -54.91 -47.74
C PHE A 179 -4.69 -55.22 -46.83
N ARG A 180 -5.51 -56.19 -47.22
CA ARG A 180 -6.52 -56.81 -46.37
C ARG A 180 -5.89 -57.89 -45.51
N LEU A 181 -5.98 -57.74 -44.20
CA LEU A 181 -5.66 -58.78 -43.24
C LEU A 181 -6.97 -59.43 -42.77
N THR A 182 -7.10 -60.74 -42.95
CA THR A 182 -8.31 -61.48 -42.57
C THR A 182 -7.99 -62.54 -41.53
N LEU A 183 -8.76 -62.52 -40.46
CA LEU A 183 -8.69 -63.45 -39.35
C LEU A 183 -9.66 -64.60 -39.59
N THR A 184 -9.14 -65.79 -39.83
CA THR A 184 -9.93 -67.01 -40.02
C THR A 184 -9.81 -67.92 -38.81
N ALA A 185 -10.93 -68.42 -38.29
CA ALA A 185 -10.96 -69.40 -37.20
C ALA A 185 -11.13 -70.82 -37.78
N SER A 186 -10.15 -71.70 -37.56
CA SER A 186 -10.25 -73.12 -37.94
C SER A 186 -9.87 -74.02 -36.78
N GLY A 187 -10.80 -74.88 -36.33
CA GLY A 187 -10.53 -75.85 -35.25
C GLY A 187 -10.21 -75.23 -33.88
N GLY A 188 -10.72 -74.03 -33.58
CA GLY A 188 -10.48 -73.31 -32.32
C GLY A 188 -9.20 -72.46 -32.29
N LYS A 189 -8.38 -72.51 -33.35
CA LYS A 189 -7.20 -71.66 -33.53
C LYS A 189 -7.50 -70.57 -34.56
N HIS A 190 -7.13 -69.33 -34.26
CA HIS A 190 -7.23 -68.21 -35.19
C HIS A 190 -5.93 -68.10 -35.99
N THR A 191 -6.05 -67.90 -37.30
CA THR A 191 -4.93 -67.65 -38.22
C THR A 191 -5.20 -66.36 -38.97
N LEU A 192 -4.17 -65.51 -39.05
CA LEU A 192 -4.22 -64.26 -39.79
C LEU A 192 -3.63 -64.51 -41.20
N THR A 193 -4.29 -64.02 -42.24
CA THR A 193 -3.82 -64.09 -43.63
C THR A 193 -3.82 -62.69 -44.24
N SER A 194 -2.94 -62.43 -45.21
CA SER A 194 -2.82 -61.13 -45.87
C SER A 194 -3.07 -61.24 -47.38
N HIS A 195 -3.89 -60.35 -47.92
CA HIS A 195 -4.20 -60.21 -49.35
C HIS A 195 -4.02 -58.75 -49.79
N ILE A 196 -3.45 -58.50 -50.97
CA ILE A 196 -3.29 -57.13 -51.51
C ILE A 196 -4.53 -56.77 -52.34
N PHE A 197 -5.01 -55.54 -52.23
CA PHE A 197 -6.17 -55.07 -53.01
C PHE A 197 -5.85 -55.14 -54.50
N ALA A 198 -6.70 -55.84 -55.25
CA ALA A 198 -6.53 -55.99 -56.68
C ALA A 198 -6.88 -54.67 -57.40
N ARG A 199 -5.91 -54.06 -58.10
CA ARG A 199 -6.21 -52.97 -59.04
C ARG A 199 -6.71 -53.57 -60.35
N PRO A 200 -7.78 -53.03 -60.97
CA PRO A 200 -8.15 -53.45 -62.32
C PRO A 200 -6.97 -53.17 -63.26
N SER A 201 -6.37 -54.24 -63.79
CA SER A 201 -5.41 -54.11 -64.88
C SER A 201 -6.13 -53.41 -66.04
N GLN A 202 -5.52 -52.38 -66.63
CA GLN A 202 -6.02 -51.79 -67.86
C GLN A 202 -5.90 -52.84 -68.97
N SER A 203 -6.87 -53.74 -69.04
CA SER A 203 -7.02 -54.66 -70.15
C SER A 203 -7.36 -53.84 -71.39
N LEU A 204 -6.60 -54.07 -72.45
CA LEU A 204 -6.75 -53.45 -73.77
C LEU A 204 -8.15 -53.69 -74.30
N SER A 205 -9.07 -52.76 -74.04
CA SER A 205 -10.43 -52.80 -74.59
C SER A 205 -10.49 -52.17 -75.98
N LEU A 206 -11.23 -52.82 -76.86
CA LEU A 206 -11.38 -52.61 -78.30
C LEU A 206 -12.05 -51.28 -78.71
N ALA A 207 -11.94 -50.21 -77.92
CA ALA A 207 -12.59 -48.93 -78.17
C ALA A 207 -11.89 -48.03 -79.21
N ARG A 208 -10.96 -48.56 -80.02
CA ARG A 208 -10.27 -47.81 -81.09
C ARG A 208 -11.05 -47.69 -82.41
N LEU A 209 -12.36 -47.97 -82.41
CA LEU A 209 -13.15 -48.07 -83.65
C LEU A 209 -14.50 -47.33 -83.62
N LEU A 210 -14.60 -46.16 -82.98
CA LEU A 210 -15.68 -45.21 -83.26
C LEU A 210 -15.16 -43.75 -83.25
N PRO A 211 -15.36 -42.97 -84.32
CA PRO A 211 -15.15 -41.53 -84.29
C PRO A 211 -16.48 -40.83 -83.99
N SER A 212 -16.56 -40.02 -82.91
CA SER A 212 -17.31 -38.74 -82.86
C SER A 212 -17.58 -38.19 -81.45
N PHE A 213 -16.99 -37.02 -81.20
CA PHE A 213 -17.49 -35.78 -80.56
C PHE A 213 -18.08 -35.80 -79.12
N PHE A 214 -17.47 -34.94 -78.27
CA PHE A 214 -17.87 -34.44 -76.93
C PHE A 214 -17.43 -35.23 -75.67
N SER A 215 -16.22 -34.97 -75.17
CA SER A 215 -15.98 -34.32 -73.86
C SER A 215 -14.47 -34.20 -73.60
N SER A 216 -14.07 -33.07 -73.05
CA SER A 216 -12.68 -32.72 -72.71
C SER A 216 -12.22 -33.49 -71.47
N GLY A 217 -11.87 -34.76 -71.65
CA GLY A 217 -11.06 -35.52 -70.69
C GLY A 217 -9.60 -35.44 -71.10
N SER A 218 -8.87 -34.45 -70.56
CA SER A 218 -7.42 -34.37 -70.69
C SER A 218 -6.78 -35.59 -70.03
N SER A 219 -6.47 -36.58 -70.86
CA SER A 219 -5.53 -37.65 -70.59
C SER A 219 -4.13 -37.07 -70.58
N THR A 220 -3.75 -36.47 -69.45
CA THR A 220 -2.36 -36.12 -69.18
C THR A 220 -1.67 -37.30 -68.52
N ASN A 221 -0.92 -38.07 -69.32
CA ASN A 221 0.26 -38.75 -68.85
C ASN A 221 1.20 -37.70 -68.26
N ILE A 222 1.21 -37.55 -66.93
CA ILE A 222 2.24 -36.81 -66.20
C ILE A 222 3.02 -37.81 -65.36
N ALA A 223 4.27 -37.97 -65.78
CA ALA A 223 5.48 -38.13 -65.00
C ALA A 223 5.44 -38.95 -63.69
N SER A 224 6.20 -40.04 -63.74
CA SER A 224 7.27 -40.35 -62.77
C SER A 224 7.67 -39.16 -61.89
N GLY A 225 7.20 -39.13 -60.63
CA GLY A 225 7.61 -38.14 -59.64
C GLY A 225 6.63 -37.88 -58.49
N LEU A 226 5.35 -38.22 -58.66
CA LEU A 226 4.32 -38.01 -57.62
C LEU A 226 4.33 -39.11 -56.55
N SER A 227 4.32 -38.69 -55.29
CA SER A 227 4.20 -39.57 -54.13
C SER A 227 2.90 -40.39 -54.21
N LYS A 228 2.95 -41.66 -53.83
CA LYS A 228 1.77 -42.53 -53.71
C LYS A 228 1.41 -42.78 -52.25
N ASN A 229 1.87 -41.91 -51.36
CA ASN A 229 1.73 -42.10 -49.93
C ASN A 229 0.26 -42.10 -49.50
N VAL A 230 -0.18 -43.15 -48.81
CA VAL A 230 -1.51 -43.18 -48.19
C VAL A 230 -1.40 -42.50 -46.82
N SER A 231 -1.97 -41.30 -46.69
CA SER A 231 -1.94 -40.54 -45.44
C SER A 231 -3.02 -41.01 -44.45
N ALA A 232 -4.21 -41.36 -44.92
CA ALA A 232 -5.31 -41.78 -44.06
C ALA A 232 -6.27 -42.79 -44.71
N LEU A 233 -6.96 -43.55 -43.85
CA LEU A 233 -7.99 -44.52 -44.22
C LEU A 233 -9.25 -44.28 -43.37
N ALA A 234 -10.40 -44.20 -44.03
CA ALA A 234 -11.70 -44.13 -43.37
C ALA A 234 -12.64 -45.19 -43.91
N PHE A 235 -13.58 -45.64 -43.09
CA PHE A 235 -14.61 -46.59 -43.53
C PHE A 235 -15.95 -45.87 -43.67
N GLY A 236 -16.63 -46.10 -44.80
CA GLY A 236 -17.97 -45.58 -45.06
C GLY A 236 -19.08 -46.54 -44.64
N ALA A 237 -20.29 -46.28 -45.14
CA ALA A 237 -21.46 -47.12 -44.89
C ALA A 237 -21.25 -48.56 -45.38
N LYS A 238 -22.00 -49.49 -44.79
CA LYS A 238 -22.09 -50.86 -45.32
C LYS A 238 -22.86 -50.82 -46.63
N THR A 239 -22.25 -51.36 -47.68
CA THR A 239 -22.90 -51.51 -48.99
C THR A 239 -24.12 -52.44 -48.88
N PRO A 240 -25.13 -52.30 -49.76
CA PRO A 240 -26.35 -53.12 -49.73
C PRO A 240 -26.10 -54.63 -49.86
N THR A 241 -24.96 -55.02 -50.44
CA THR A 241 -24.50 -56.40 -50.63
C THR A 241 -23.75 -56.97 -49.41
N GLY A 242 -23.65 -56.21 -48.32
CA GLY A 242 -22.95 -56.62 -47.09
C GLY A 242 -21.44 -56.36 -47.10
N GLY A 243 -20.89 -55.77 -48.17
CA GLY A 243 -19.52 -55.23 -48.19
C GLY A 243 -19.39 -53.89 -47.47
N LYS A 244 -18.16 -53.40 -47.32
CA LYS A 244 -17.87 -52.13 -46.65
C LYS A 244 -17.14 -51.19 -47.59
N GLU A 245 -17.52 -49.92 -47.57
CA GLU A 245 -16.78 -48.89 -48.30
C GLU A 245 -15.51 -48.50 -47.54
N VAL A 246 -14.40 -48.40 -48.28
CA VAL A 246 -13.09 -47.98 -47.77
C VAL A 246 -12.65 -46.74 -48.54
N TRP A 247 -12.44 -45.64 -47.84
CA TRP A 247 -11.92 -44.39 -48.37
C TRP A 247 -10.44 -44.29 -48.03
N ALA A 248 -9.60 -44.09 -49.03
CA ALA A 248 -8.17 -43.91 -48.88
C ALA A 248 -7.74 -42.54 -49.39
N LEU A 249 -7.04 -41.78 -48.56
CA LEU A 249 -6.42 -40.51 -48.92
C LEU A 249 -4.99 -40.78 -49.38
N VAL A 250 -4.75 -40.64 -50.68
CA VAL A 250 -3.47 -40.92 -51.34
C VAL A 250 -2.89 -39.62 -51.86
N ASP A 251 -1.99 -39.03 -51.08
CA ASP A 251 -1.45 -37.68 -51.31
C ASP A 251 -2.59 -36.65 -51.42
N THR A 252 -2.87 -36.10 -52.59
CA THR A 252 -4.01 -35.19 -52.83
C THR A 252 -5.28 -35.86 -53.36
N ARG A 253 -5.27 -37.19 -53.53
CA ARG A 253 -6.35 -37.94 -54.19
C ARG A 253 -7.17 -38.72 -53.18
N LEU A 254 -8.49 -38.72 -53.39
CA LEU A 254 -9.41 -39.58 -52.65
C LEU A 254 -9.77 -40.79 -53.51
N GLN A 255 -9.53 -41.98 -52.95
CA GLN A 255 -9.92 -43.25 -53.53
C GLN A 255 -11.08 -43.86 -52.75
N ARG A 256 -12.11 -44.33 -53.44
CA ARG A 256 -13.22 -45.11 -52.86
C ARG A 256 -13.13 -46.54 -53.34
N TRP A 257 -13.02 -47.46 -52.41
CA TRP A 257 -12.95 -48.90 -52.63
C TRP A 257 -14.19 -49.58 -52.05
N SER A 258 -14.69 -50.60 -52.74
CA SER A 258 -15.70 -51.52 -52.22
C SER A 258 -15.00 -52.80 -51.77
N MET A 259 -15.12 -53.13 -50.48
CA MET A 259 -14.59 -54.37 -49.91
C MET A 259 -15.71 -55.39 -49.74
N SER A 260 -15.73 -56.43 -50.57
CA SER A 260 -16.71 -57.52 -50.50
C SER A 260 -16.44 -58.45 -49.31
N PRO A 261 -17.48 -59.00 -48.66
CA PRO A 261 -17.32 -60.05 -47.65
C PRO A 261 -16.75 -61.35 -48.25
N GLU A 262 -16.90 -61.57 -49.56
CA GLU A 262 -16.44 -62.77 -50.28
C GLU A 262 -14.94 -62.75 -50.63
N GLY A 263 -14.21 -61.70 -50.22
CA GLY A 263 -12.74 -61.65 -50.35
C GLY A 263 -12.22 -61.01 -51.63
N TRP A 264 -13.05 -60.27 -52.37
CA TRP A 264 -12.62 -59.44 -53.51
C TRP A 264 -12.84 -57.95 -53.23
N GLU A 265 -12.00 -57.11 -53.83
CA GLU A 265 -12.02 -55.66 -53.67
C GLU A 265 -12.07 -54.97 -55.03
N GLU A 266 -12.81 -53.88 -55.13
CA GLU A 266 -12.96 -53.11 -56.36
C GLU A 266 -12.75 -51.60 -56.10
N LEU A 267 -11.91 -50.97 -56.91
CA LEU A 267 -11.75 -49.51 -56.92
C LEU A 267 -12.94 -48.89 -57.66
N LEU A 268 -13.81 -48.20 -56.92
CA LEU A 268 -15.00 -47.56 -57.49
C LEU A 268 -14.72 -46.16 -58.02
N LEU A 269 -13.82 -45.41 -57.36
CA LEU A 269 -13.56 -44.01 -57.68
C LEU A 269 -12.11 -43.64 -57.31
N GLU A 270 -11.47 -42.85 -58.16
CA GLU A 270 -10.25 -42.12 -57.85
C GLU A 270 -10.39 -40.69 -58.41
N GLY A 271 -10.24 -39.68 -57.56
CA GLY A 271 -10.29 -38.27 -57.98
C GLY A 271 -9.32 -37.39 -57.18
N ASP A 272 -8.66 -36.48 -57.89
CA ASP A 272 -7.81 -35.44 -57.27
C ASP A 272 -8.67 -34.29 -56.77
N VAL A 273 -8.57 -33.98 -55.48
CA VAL A 273 -9.33 -32.90 -54.84
C VAL A 273 -8.50 -31.64 -54.62
N SER A 274 -7.21 -31.65 -54.96
CA SER A 274 -6.28 -30.52 -54.80
C SER A 274 -6.85 -29.21 -55.35
N ALA A 275 -7.25 -29.19 -56.62
CA ALA A 275 -7.72 -27.99 -57.31
C ALA A 275 -9.00 -27.41 -56.70
N ILE A 276 -9.93 -28.27 -56.26
CA ILE A 276 -11.21 -27.83 -55.67
C ILE A 276 -10.97 -27.29 -54.25
N LEU A 277 -10.08 -27.93 -53.49
CA LEU A 277 -9.69 -27.49 -52.14
C LEU A 277 -8.90 -26.19 -52.18
N SER A 278 -7.88 -26.05 -53.05
CA SER A 278 -7.13 -24.81 -53.23
C SER A 278 -8.04 -23.64 -53.60
N SER A 279 -8.98 -23.85 -54.54
CA SER A 279 -9.96 -22.81 -54.89
C SER A 279 -10.86 -22.44 -53.71
N ALA A 280 -11.27 -23.40 -52.88
CA ALA A 280 -12.14 -23.14 -51.73
C ALA A 280 -11.40 -22.42 -50.60
N ILE A 281 -10.17 -22.83 -50.29
CA ILE A 281 -9.28 -22.17 -49.32
C ILE A 281 -9.08 -20.70 -49.71
N ARG A 282 -8.75 -20.41 -50.97
CA ARG A 282 -8.61 -19.04 -51.47
C ARG A 282 -9.90 -18.22 -51.30
N LYS A 283 -11.05 -18.78 -51.68
CA LYS A 283 -12.34 -18.09 -51.55
C LYS A 283 -12.67 -17.74 -50.09
N THR A 284 -12.29 -18.60 -49.16
CA THR A 284 -12.58 -18.42 -47.73
C THR A 284 -11.57 -17.49 -47.04
N PHE A 285 -10.28 -17.59 -47.35
CA PHE A 285 -9.21 -16.89 -46.60
C PHE A 285 -8.57 -15.71 -47.36
N GLY A 286 -8.94 -15.44 -48.61
CA GLY A 286 -8.58 -14.22 -49.34
C GLY A 286 -7.07 -14.03 -49.53
N SER A 287 -6.55 -12.85 -49.19
CA SER A 287 -5.16 -12.40 -49.40
C SER A 287 -4.10 -13.14 -48.58
N ARG A 288 -4.51 -13.99 -47.62
CA ARG A 288 -3.60 -14.79 -46.77
C ARG A 288 -3.02 -16.03 -47.46
N VAL A 289 -3.41 -16.27 -48.71
CA VAL A 289 -3.08 -17.46 -49.51
C VAL A 289 -2.57 -16.99 -50.87
N ASP A 290 -1.64 -17.73 -51.47
CA ASP A 290 -1.01 -17.37 -52.75
C ASP A 290 -2.03 -17.12 -53.88
N ASN A 291 -1.73 -16.15 -54.73
CA ASN A 291 -2.56 -15.69 -55.84
C ASN A 291 -2.63 -16.69 -57.02
N ASP A 292 -1.88 -17.80 -57.01
CA ASP A 292 -2.03 -18.89 -57.98
C ASP A 292 -2.47 -20.21 -57.31
N ASP A 293 -3.58 -20.81 -57.76
CA ASP A 293 -4.15 -22.03 -57.17
C ASP A 293 -3.20 -23.22 -57.32
N LYS A 294 -2.26 -23.14 -58.27
CA LYS A 294 -1.23 -24.14 -58.51
C LYS A 294 0.02 -23.98 -57.63
N GLN A 295 0.15 -22.85 -56.92
CA GLN A 295 1.28 -22.56 -56.04
C GLN A 295 0.93 -22.70 -54.56
N VAL A 296 -0.34 -22.99 -54.23
CA VAL A 296 -0.74 -23.33 -52.86
C VAL A 296 -0.07 -24.65 -52.45
N ASP A 297 0.89 -24.57 -51.53
CA ASP A 297 1.51 -25.74 -50.89
C ASP A 297 0.48 -26.44 -49.98
N LEU A 298 -0.30 -27.35 -50.56
CA LEU A 298 -1.41 -28.06 -49.92
C LEU A 298 -1.00 -29.49 -49.55
N GLU A 299 -1.22 -29.88 -48.29
CA GLU A 299 -1.02 -31.24 -47.80
C GLU A 299 -2.30 -31.76 -47.14
N LEU A 300 -2.76 -32.96 -47.52
CA LEU A 300 -3.96 -33.59 -46.94
C LEU A 300 -3.53 -34.63 -45.90
N LEU A 301 -3.95 -34.44 -44.66
CA LEU A 301 -3.43 -35.15 -43.49
C LEU A 301 -4.33 -36.29 -43.03
N ASP A 302 -5.65 -36.07 -43.01
CA ASP A 302 -6.61 -37.05 -42.51
C ASP A 302 -7.97 -36.95 -43.21
N VAL A 303 -8.74 -38.04 -43.21
CA VAL A 303 -10.09 -38.10 -43.75
C VAL A 303 -11.02 -38.84 -42.79
N ALA A 304 -12.20 -38.30 -42.57
CA ALA A 304 -13.31 -38.96 -41.87
C ALA A 304 -14.56 -38.97 -42.77
N VAL A 305 -15.38 -40.00 -42.65
CA VAL A 305 -16.58 -40.22 -43.48
C VAL A 305 -17.80 -40.25 -42.57
N ASP A 306 -18.83 -39.50 -42.95
CA ASP A 306 -20.16 -39.51 -42.35
C ASP A 306 -21.19 -39.62 -43.48
N ASP A 307 -21.69 -40.83 -43.70
CA ASP A 307 -22.49 -41.21 -44.88
C ASP A 307 -21.84 -40.78 -46.21
N ASP A 308 -22.45 -39.82 -46.92
CA ASP A 308 -21.99 -39.27 -48.21
C ASP A 308 -21.13 -37.99 -48.07
N LYS A 309 -20.83 -37.59 -46.83
CA LYS A 309 -20.02 -36.42 -46.51
C LYS A 309 -18.64 -36.85 -46.03
N LEU A 310 -17.63 -36.13 -46.47
CA LEU A 310 -16.24 -36.36 -46.12
C LEU A 310 -15.71 -35.12 -45.40
N ALA A 311 -15.06 -35.30 -44.26
CA ALA A 311 -14.29 -34.27 -43.60
C ALA A 311 -12.80 -34.53 -43.85
N VAL A 312 -12.11 -33.60 -44.49
CA VAL A 312 -10.68 -33.71 -44.80
C VAL A 312 -9.91 -32.68 -43.99
N LEU A 313 -8.95 -33.13 -43.19
CA LEU A 313 -7.98 -32.27 -42.51
C LEU A 313 -6.85 -31.97 -43.49
N LEU A 314 -6.57 -30.69 -43.71
CA LEU A 314 -5.53 -30.23 -44.63
C LEU A 314 -4.63 -29.18 -43.97
N SER A 315 -3.42 -29.02 -44.49
CA SER A 315 -2.51 -27.95 -44.15
C SER A 315 -2.06 -27.19 -45.38
N TYR A 316 -1.85 -25.87 -45.25
CA TYR A 316 -1.39 -25.01 -46.33
C TYR A 316 -0.44 -23.91 -45.84
N ALA A 317 0.45 -23.42 -46.71
CA ALA A 317 1.32 -22.28 -46.39
C ALA A 317 0.55 -20.94 -46.47
N GLY A 318 0.52 -20.18 -45.37
CA GLY A 318 -0.07 -18.84 -45.30
C GLY A 318 0.98 -17.73 -45.49
N VAL A 319 0.57 -16.62 -46.09
CA VAL A 319 1.37 -15.38 -46.27
C VAL A 319 1.03 -14.40 -45.14
N GLU A 320 2.05 -13.83 -44.48
CA GLU A 320 1.87 -12.82 -43.42
C GLU A 320 1.39 -11.47 -43.97
N ASP A 321 0.52 -10.77 -43.23
CA ASP A 321 0.31 -9.33 -43.37
C ASP A 321 1.55 -8.61 -42.77
N GLU A 322 2.09 -7.58 -43.44
CA GLU A 322 3.32 -6.82 -43.09
C GLU A 322 3.32 -6.11 -41.71
N SER A 323 2.39 -6.41 -40.79
CA SER A 323 2.19 -5.69 -39.53
C SER A 323 2.74 -6.38 -38.27
N SER A 324 3.25 -7.61 -38.34
CA SER A 324 3.85 -8.31 -37.18
C SER A 324 5.37 -8.26 -37.19
N MET A 325 5.97 -7.44 -36.31
CA MET A 325 7.42 -7.33 -36.11
C MET A 325 8.03 -8.53 -35.36
N ALA A 326 8.01 -9.73 -35.95
CA ALA A 326 8.78 -10.87 -35.45
C ALA A 326 10.05 -11.06 -36.28
N MET A 327 11.21 -10.97 -35.62
CA MET A 327 12.54 -11.13 -36.23
C MET A 327 12.90 -12.61 -36.43
N ASP A 328 12.19 -13.35 -37.28
CA ASP A 328 12.64 -14.65 -37.79
C ASP A 328 12.34 -14.76 -39.31
N GLY A 329 13.39 -14.68 -40.12
CA GLY A 329 13.33 -14.59 -41.58
C GLY A 329 13.07 -15.91 -42.31
N SER A 330 11.94 -16.59 -42.05
CA SER A 330 11.43 -17.66 -42.92
C SER A 330 9.92 -17.53 -43.11
N GLY A 331 9.51 -16.82 -44.17
CA GLY A 331 8.15 -16.31 -44.38
C GLY A 331 7.08 -17.31 -44.85
N PHE A 332 6.90 -18.46 -44.17
CA PHE A 332 5.73 -19.32 -44.37
C PHE A 332 5.28 -19.97 -43.05
N ARG A 333 4.09 -19.63 -42.55
CA ARG A 333 3.45 -20.37 -41.45
C ARG A 333 2.52 -21.42 -42.05
N ARG A 334 2.69 -22.70 -41.69
CA ARG A 334 1.76 -23.78 -42.08
C ARG A 334 0.49 -23.66 -41.24
N ILE A 335 -0.64 -23.44 -41.89
CA ILE A 335 -1.97 -23.27 -41.31
C ILE A 335 -2.78 -24.55 -41.57
N TYR A 336 -3.51 -25.02 -40.58
CA TYR A 336 -4.39 -26.19 -40.73
C TYR A 336 -5.81 -25.73 -41.07
N ALA A 337 -6.57 -26.54 -41.79
CA ALA A 337 -7.98 -26.30 -42.05
C ALA A 337 -8.75 -27.63 -42.19
N LEU A 338 -10.05 -27.57 -41.90
CA LEU A 338 -10.98 -28.67 -42.09
C LEU A 338 -11.90 -28.34 -43.26
N ALA A 339 -11.91 -29.20 -44.29
CA ALA A 339 -12.77 -29.08 -45.45
C ALA A 339 -13.85 -30.16 -45.43
N HIS A 340 -15.12 -29.75 -45.46
CA HIS A 340 -16.23 -30.66 -45.67
C HIS A 340 -16.53 -30.78 -47.15
N LEU A 341 -16.44 -32.00 -47.68
CA LEU A 341 -16.77 -32.37 -49.04
C LEU A 341 -18.07 -33.17 -49.04
N SER A 342 -18.90 -32.97 -50.06
CA SER A 342 -19.97 -33.89 -50.41
C SER A 342 -19.64 -34.58 -51.72
N PHE A 343 -19.99 -35.84 -51.83
CA PHE A 343 -19.85 -36.59 -53.07
C PHE A 343 -21.23 -36.84 -53.71
N TRP A 344 -21.42 -36.44 -54.97
CA TRP A 344 -22.66 -36.70 -55.71
C TRP A 344 -22.37 -36.84 -57.22
N ASN A 345 -22.94 -37.87 -57.87
CA ASN A 345 -22.74 -38.17 -59.30
C ASN A 345 -21.27 -38.18 -59.79
N ASP A 346 -20.39 -38.89 -59.07
CA ASP A 346 -18.96 -39.01 -59.41
C ASP A 346 -18.16 -37.69 -59.39
N VAL A 347 -18.69 -36.65 -58.72
CA VAL A 347 -18.02 -35.35 -58.56
C VAL A 347 -17.93 -34.95 -57.09
N PHE A 348 -16.75 -34.51 -56.67
CA PHE A 348 -16.52 -33.91 -55.36
C PHE A 348 -16.92 -32.43 -55.34
N LYS A 349 -17.65 -32.01 -54.31
CA LYS A 349 -18.00 -30.61 -54.08
C LYS A 349 -17.62 -30.20 -52.66
N VAL A 350 -16.89 -29.09 -52.54
CA VAL A 350 -16.60 -28.49 -51.23
C VAL A 350 -17.84 -27.77 -50.71
N LEU A 351 -18.31 -28.16 -49.52
CA LEU A 351 -19.42 -27.51 -48.81
C LEU A 351 -18.91 -26.32 -48.00
N THR A 352 -17.89 -26.54 -47.18
CA THR A 352 -17.30 -25.53 -46.29
C THR A 352 -15.81 -25.80 -46.06
N VAL A 353 -15.03 -24.75 -45.83
CA VAL A 353 -13.63 -24.83 -45.37
C VAL A 353 -13.50 -23.93 -44.15
N ARG A 354 -12.82 -24.41 -43.10
CA ARG A 354 -12.64 -23.68 -41.83
C ARG A 354 -11.19 -23.81 -41.36
N SER A 355 -10.56 -22.73 -40.89
CA SER A 355 -9.20 -22.79 -40.35
C SER A 355 -9.17 -23.50 -39.00
N VAL A 356 -8.03 -24.13 -38.69
CA VAL A 356 -7.72 -24.77 -37.41
C VAL A 356 -6.49 -24.06 -36.83
N PRO A 357 -6.57 -23.48 -35.61
CA PRO A 357 -7.72 -23.53 -34.70
C PRO A 357 -8.92 -22.70 -35.22
N TYR A 358 -10.14 -23.20 -34.99
CA TYR A 358 -11.40 -22.61 -35.46
C TYR A 358 -11.52 -21.14 -35.03
N GLN A 359 -11.38 -20.21 -35.99
CA GLN A 359 -11.49 -18.77 -35.73
C GLN A 359 -12.94 -18.24 -35.83
N ASN A 360 -13.89 -19.05 -36.33
CA ASN A 360 -15.30 -18.66 -36.55
C ASN A 360 -16.26 -19.83 -36.23
N VAL A 361 -16.34 -20.25 -34.97
CA VAL A 361 -17.38 -21.17 -34.48
C VAL A 361 -17.99 -20.56 -33.21
N ASP A 362 -19.30 -20.75 -33.04
CA ASP A 362 -20.10 -20.12 -31.99
C ASP A 362 -19.61 -20.42 -30.57
N TYR A 363 -18.88 -21.52 -30.35
CA TYR A 363 -18.27 -21.89 -29.05
C TYR A 363 -16.92 -22.59 -29.23
N ARG A 364 -15.95 -22.25 -28.36
CA ARG A 364 -14.61 -22.86 -28.30
C ARG A 364 -14.13 -22.95 -26.86
N GLU A 365 -13.58 -24.10 -26.49
CA GLU A 365 -12.85 -24.29 -25.23
C GLU A 365 -11.51 -25.00 -25.51
N ARG A 366 -10.43 -24.54 -24.86
CA ARG A 366 -9.08 -25.08 -25.03
C ARG A 366 -8.66 -25.77 -23.74
N LEU A 367 -8.36 -27.06 -23.83
CA LEU A 367 -7.76 -27.85 -22.75
C LEU A 367 -6.25 -27.92 -22.99
N GLU A 368 -5.48 -27.16 -22.22
CA GLU A 368 -4.01 -27.14 -22.29
C GLU A 368 -3.43 -28.05 -21.22
N LEU A 369 -2.36 -28.80 -21.54
CA LEU A 369 -1.68 -29.66 -20.58
C LEU A 369 -0.54 -28.88 -19.91
N LYS A 370 -0.42 -28.98 -18.57
CA LYS A 370 0.57 -28.22 -17.76
C LYS A 370 2.03 -28.46 -18.15
N SER A 371 2.35 -29.66 -18.61
CA SER A 371 3.74 -30.05 -18.90
C SER A 371 3.88 -30.44 -20.36
N THR A 372 4.97 -29.99 -20.98
CA THR A 372 5.39 -30.45 -22.33
C THR A 372 5.75 -31.94 -22.35
N THR A 373 6.00 -32.54 -21.19
CA THR A 373 6.19 -34.00 -21.02
C THR A 373 4.85 -34.76 -20.98
N ASN A 374 3.74 -34.09 -20.67
CA ASN A 374 2.42 -34.71 -20.73
C ASN A 374 1.91 -34.61 -22.17
N ARG A 375 2.11 -35.68 -22.95
CA ARG A 375 1.60 -35.78 -24.32
C ARG A 375 0.31 -36.59 -24.38
N THR A 376 -0.55 -36.26 -25.33
CA THR A 376 -1.68 -37.11 -25.70
C THR A 376 -1.17 -38.29 -26.51
N LEU A 377 -1.44 -39.50 -26.05
CA LEU A 377 -0.98 -40.76 -26.67
C LEU A 377 -2.09 -41.43 -27.49
N GLY A 378 -3.36 -41.24 -27.12
CA GLY A 378 -4.49 -41.84 -27.82
C GLY A 378 -5.81 -41.21 -27.43
N VAL A 379 -6.81 -41.33 -28.31
CA VAL A 379 -8.18 -40.85 -28.08
C VAL A 379 -9.15 -41.97 -28.44
N GLY A 380 -10.07 -42.28 -27.53
CA GLY A 380 -11.12 -43.27 -27.73
C GLY A 380 -12.48 -42.60 -27.81
N VAL A 381 -13.22 -42.87 -28.88
CA VAL A 381 -14.59 -42.37 -29.07
C VAL A 381 -15.58 -43.51 -28.80
N SER A 382 -16.60 -43.26 -27.98
CA SER A 382 -17.68 -44.22 -27.74
C SER A 382 -18.72 -44.11 -28.85
N GLN A 383 -19.29 -45.25 -29.30
CA GLN A 383 -20.14 -45.31 -30.51
C GLN A 383 -21.53 -44.65 -30.40
N ASP A 384 -21.96 -44.20 -29.21
CA ASP A 384 -23.30 -43.66 -28.94
C ASP A 384 -23.25 -42.29 -28.22
N ASP A 385 -22.86 -41.22 -28.92
CA ASP A 385 -22.79 -39.82 -28.40
C ASP A 385 -22.15 -39.71 -26.99
N GLY A 386 -21.22 -40.65 -26.74
CA GLY A 386 -20.73 -40.97 -25.42
C GLY A 386 -19.47 -40.18 -25.09
N PRO A 387 -18.95 -40.31 -23.85
CA PRO A 387 -17.78 -39.57 -23.42
C PRO A 387 -16.56 -39.92 -24.27
N LEU A 388 -15.77 -38.90 -24.60
CA LEU A 388 -14.45 -39.03 -25.22
C LEU A 388 -13.44 -39.44 -24.15
N LEU A 389 -12.66 -40.49 -24.41
CA LEU A 389 -11.55 -40.89 -23.55
C LEU A 389 -10.25 -40.35 -24.13
N VAL A 390 -9.47 -39.66 -23.30
CA VAL A 390 -8.18 -39.09 -23.71
C VAL A 390 -7.09 -39.73 -22.86
N LEU A 391 -6.18 -40.44 -23.50
CA LEU A 391 -5.01 -41.05 -22.89
C LEU A 391 -3.85 -40.07 -22.98
N THR A 392 -3.32 -39.66 -21.84
CA THR A 392 -2.09 -38.86 -21.74
C THR A 392 -0.95 -39.70 -21.18
N ALA A 393 0.28 -39.19 -21.27
CA ALA A 393 1.45 -39.81 -20.66
C ALA A 393 1.37 -39.94 -19.12
N ALA A 394 0.46 -39.22 -18.46
CA ALA A 394 0.28 -39.27 -17.01
C ALA A 394 -0.99 -40.01 -16.56
N THR A 395 -2.13 -39.74 -17.21
CA THR A 395 -3.45 -40.21 -16.78
C THR A 395 -4.41 -40.42 -17.95
N MET A 396 -5.51 -41.14 -17.70
CA MET A 396 -6.66 -41.19 -18.61
C MET A 396 -7.74 -40.22 -18.13
N MET A 397 -8.24 -39.39 -19.05
CA MET A 397 -9.32 -38.43 -18.80
C MET A 397 -10.58 -38.83 -19.58
N LYS A 398 -11.73 -38.49 -19.02
CA LYS A 398 -13.04 -38.61 -19.64
C LYS A 398 -13.57 -37.21 -19.90
N VAL A 399 -13.81 -36.89 -21.17
CA VAL A 399 -14.33 -35.61 -21.63
C VAL A 399 -15.76 -35.82 -22.09
N THR A 400 -16.71 -35.14 -21.44
CA THR A 400 -18.13 -35.15 -21.81
C THR A 400 -18.50 -33.78 -22.33
N VAL A 401 -19.09 -33.72 -23.52
CA VAL A 401 -19.53 -32.48 -24.17
C VAL A 401 -21.06 -32.44 -24.15
N ASN A 402 -21.63 -31.35 -23.66
CA ASN A 402 -23.06 -31.12 -23.69
C ASN A 402 -23.43 -30.35 -24.98
N LEU A 403 -23.83 -31.10 -26.01
CA LEU A 403 -24.13 -30.56 -27.33
C LEU A 403 -25.25 -29.50 -27.31
N ASP A 404 -26.29 -29.69 -26.48
CA ASP A 404 -27.40 -28.73 -26.37
C ASP A 404 -26.93 -27.36 -25.87
N LYS A 405 -26.08 -27.33 -24.85
CA LYS A 405 -25.52 -26.08 -24.30
C LYS A 405 -24.47 -25.44 -25.19
N VAL A 406 -23.78 -26.23 -26.01
CA VAL A 406 -22.87 -25.72 -27.05
C VAL A 406 -23.67 -25.00 -28.14
N LEU A 407 -24.78 -25.59 -28.59
CA LEU A 407 -25.64 -25.01 -29.61
C LEU A 407 -26.41 -23.75 -29.12
N ALA A 408 -26.66 -23.64 -27.81
CA ALA A 408 -27.35 -22.51 -27.20
C ALA A 408 -26.41 -21.38 -26.72
N TYR A 409 -25.12 -21.43 -27.05
CA TYR A 409 -24.13 -20.48 -26.55
C TYR A 409 -24.32 -19.07 -27.15
N ASP A 410 -24.35 -18.06 -26.29
CA ASP A 410 -24.56 -16.65 -26.65
C ASP A 410 -23.21 -15.96 -26.97
N PHE A 411 -23.03 -15.60 -28.24
CA PHE A 411 -21.77 -15.07 -28.79
C PHE A 411 -21.46 -13.63 -28.33
N GLU A 412 -22.46 -12.78 -28.12
CA GLU A 412 -22.25 -11.35 -27.82
C GLU A 412 -21.70 -11.13 -26.40
N ASN A 413 -22.04 -12.01 -25.46
CA ASN A 413 -21.55 -11.99 -24.08
C ASN A 413 -20.50 -13.09 -23.79
N GLY A 414 -20.01 -13.77 -24.83
CA GLY A 414 -19.19 -14.97 -24.71
C GLY A 414 -17.84 -14.71 -24.02
N GLU A 415 -17.13 -13.65 -24.42
CA GLU A 415 -15.77 -13.36 -23.93
C GLU A 415 -15.74 -13.04 -22.43
N ALA A 416 -16.66 -12.19 -21.95
CA ALA A 416 -16.77 -11.88 -20.52
C ALA A 416 -17.11 -13.12 -19.68
N LYS A 417 -18.00 -13.99 -20.20
CA LYS A 417 -18.35 -15.27 -19.57
C LYS A 417 -17.16 -16.24 -19.57
N LEU A 418 -16.33 -16.24 -20.62
CA LEU A 418 -15.13 -17.06 -20.70
C LEU A 418 -14.06 -16.61 -19.69
N VAL A 419 -13.82 -15.31 -19.56
CA VAL A 419 -12.86 -14.77 -18.56
C VAL A 419 -13.28 -15.16 -17.15
N LYS A 420 -14.57 -15.00 -16.81
CA LYS A 420 -15.12 -15.46 -15.52
C LYS A 420 -15.01 -16.98 -15.37
N SER A 421 -15.40 -17.75 -16.38
CA SER A 421 -15.33 -19.22 -16.34
C SER A 421 -13.90 -19.71 -16.15
N ALA A 422 -12.92 -19.13 -16.85
CA ALA A 422 -11.51 -19.47 -16.71
C ALA A 422 -11.01 -19.23 -15.28
N MET A 423 -11.35 -18.08 -14.67
CA MET A 423 -11.04 -17.82 -13.26
C MET A 423 -11.75 -18.81 -12.32
N THR A 424 -13.03 -19.11 -12.55
CA THR A 424 -13.80 -20.08 -11.75
C THR A 424 -13.16 -21.47 -11.80
N GLN A 425 -12.78 -21.93 -13.00
CA GLN A 425 -12.10 -23.20 -13.17
C GLN A 425 -10.72 -23.18 -12.50
N ALA A 426 -9.99 -22.07 -12.62
CA ALA A 426 -8.69 -21.93 -11.99
C ALA A 426 -8.77 -22.04 -10.46
N ILE A 427 -9.71 -21.35 -9.80
CA ILE A 427 -9.85 -21.41 -8.34
C ILE A 427 -10.37 -22.76 -7.84
N LEU A 428 -11.19 -23.46 -8.64
CA LEU A 428 -11.75 -24.75 -8.28
C LEU A 428 -10.77 -25.91 -8.47
N PHE A 429 -9.98 -25.90 -9.54
CA PHE A 429 -9.27 -27.08 -10.00
C PHE A 429 -7.74 -26.92 -10.08
N SER A 430 -7.18 -25.71 -10.00
CA SER A 430 -5.71 -25.52 -10.09
C SER A 430 -4.97 -26.07 -8.87
N GLY A 431 -5.61 -26.04 -7.70
CA GLY A 431 -5.05 -26.57 -6.45
C GLY A 431 -4.97 -28.10 -6.38
N LEU A 432 -5.55 -28.83 -7.34
CA LEU A 432 -5.50 -30.29 -7.40
C LEU A 432 -4.11 -30.73 -7.94
N PRO A 433 -3.26 -31.42 -7.14
CA PRO A 433 -1.91 -31.79 -7.55
C PRO A 433 -1.88 -32.70 -8.79
N GLU A 434 -2.85 -33.61 -8.89
CA GLU A 434 -2.98 -34.58 -9.98
C GLU A 434 -3.70 -34.03 -11.21
N ASN A 435 -4.09 -32.75 -11.22
CA ASN A 435 -4.75 -32.16 -12.39
C ASN A 435 -3.72 -31.87 -13.51
N PRO A 436 -3.80 -32.55 -14.67
CA PRO A 436 -2.87 -32.35 -15.77
C PRO A 436 -3.15 -31.09 -16.58
N LEU A 437 -4.28 -30.40 -16.34
CA LEU A 437 -4.75 -29.27 -17.13
C LEU A 437 -4.22 -27.93 -16.62
N GLN A 438 -3.81 -27.06 -17.55
CA GLN A 438 -3.47 -25.67 -17.29
C GLN A 438 -4.61 -24.78 -17.78
N PHE A 439 -5.04 -23.87 -16.92
CA PHE A 439 -5.98 -22.82 -17.28
C PHE A 439 -5.18 -21.57 -17.66
N SER A 440 -5.64 -20.85 -18.69
CA SER A 440 -5.04 -19.60 -19.14
C SER A 440 -6.13 -18.67 -19.66
N PHE A 441 -5.87 -17.37 -19.62
CA PHE A 441 -6.78 -16.41 -20.22
C PHE A 441 -6.70 -16.42 -21.76
N PRO A 442 -7.77 -15.99 -22.45
CA PRO A 442 -7.69 -15.64 -23.87
C PRO A 442 -6.60 -14.58 -24.14
N PRO A 443 -6.01 -14.53 -25.35
CA PRO A 443 -4.93 -13.60 -25.67
C PRO A 443 -5.33 -12.12 -25.49
N ASP A 444 -6.59 -11.78 -25.76
CA ASP A 444 -7.14 -10.44 -25.59
C ASP A 444 -8.16 -10.44 -24.44
N VAL A 445 -7.67 -10.22 -23.21
CA VAL A 445 -8.54 -10.05 -22.03
C VAL A 445 -9.00 -8.61 -21.92
N ASP A 446 -10.32 -8.43 -21.93
CA ASP A 446 -11.01 -7.19 -21.59
C ASP A 446 -10.82 -6.82 -20.11
N GLU A 447 -10.44 -5.56 -19.85
CA GLU A 447 -10.09 -5.08 -18.51
C GLU A 447 -11.32 -5.03 -17.58
N GLU A 448 -12.47 -4.60 -18.10
CA GLU A 448 -13.70 -4.47 -17.32
C GLU A 448 -14.25 -5.84 -16.91
N SER A 449 -14.31 -6.78 -17.84
CA SER A 449 -14.73 -8.16 -17.60
C SER A 449 -13.82 -8.88 -16.61
N LEU A 450 -12.50 -8.65 -16.69
CA LEU A 450 -11.54 -9.18 -15.72
C LEU A 450 -11.81 -8.65 -14.31
N MET A 451 -11.92 -7.32 -14.15
CA MET A 451 -12.16 -6.69 -12.86
C MET A 451 -13.50 -7.13 -12.25
N GLN A 452 -14.60 -7.05 -13.01
CA GLN A 452 -15.91 -7.45 -12.53
C GLN A 452 -15.97 -8.95 -12.21
N GLY A 453 -15.40 -9.80 -13.07
CA GLY A 453 -15.36 -11.24 -12.87
C GLY A 453 -14.56 -11.64 -11.63
N ALA A 454 -13.39 -11.04 -11.42
CA ALA A 454 -12.55 -11.31 -10.25
C ALA A 454 -13.22 -10.83 -8.95
N GLU A 455 -13.82 -9.63 -8.94
CA GLU A 455 -14.52 -9.11 -7.76
C GLU A 455 -15.77 -9.94 -7.41
N GLN A 456 -16.54 -10.36 -8.41
CA GLN A 456 -17.70 -11.24 -8.19
C GLN A 456 -17.28 -12.60 -7.62
N LEU A 457 -16.19 -13.18 -8.14
CA LEU A 457 -15.67 -14.45 -7.63
C LEU A 457 -15.13 -14.32 -6.20
N SER A 458 -14.41 -13.23 -5.90
CA SER A 458 -13.94 -12.92 -4.56
C SER A 458 -15.12 -12.83 -3.57
N GLN A 459 -16.17 -12.09 -3.95
CA GLN A 459 -17.39 -11.97 -3.16
C GLN A 459 -18.11 -13.32 -2.98
N ALA A 460 -18.25 -14.12 -4.04
CA ALA A 460 -18.87 -15.44 -3.97
C ALA A 460 -18.13 -16.39 -3.01
N VAL A 461 -16.78 -16.32 -2.98
CA VAL A 461 -15.97 -17.05 -2.00
C VAL A 461 -16.20 -16.52 -0.57
N LEU A 462 -16.40 -15.21 -0.39
CA LEU A 462 -16.73 -14.61 0.91
C LEU A 462 -18.14 -14.97 1.43
N GLU A 463 -19.08 -15.24 0.54
CA GLU A 463 -20.47 -15.59 0.87
C GLU A 463 -20.68 -17.12 0.96
N SER A 464 -19.63 -17.92 0.72
CA SER A 464 -19.71 -19.38 0.61
C SER A 464 -20.73 -19.85 -0.45
N ASP A 465 -20.73 -19.22 -1.62
CA ASP A 465 -21.58 -19.63 -2.74
C ASP A 465 -21.33 -21.11 -3.08
N THR A 466 -22.43 -21.86 -3.21
CA THR A 466 -22.42 -23.30 -3.49
C THR A 466 -21.79 -23.68 -4.83
N GLU A 467 -21.69 -22.74 -5.78
CA GLU A 467 -21.04 -23.00 -7.07
C GLU A 467 -19.51 -23.02 -6.95
N VAL A 468 -18.95 -22.23 -6.03
CA VAL A 468 -17.50 -22.03 -5.88
C VAL A 468 -16.96 -22.75 -4.66
N VAL A 469 -17.75 -22.83 -3.58
CA VAL A 469 -17.35 -23.35 -2.28
C VAL A 469 -18.17 -24.58 -1.94
N GLN A 470 -17.49 -25.70 -1.72
CA GLN A 470 -18.17 -26.93 -1.31
C GLN A 470 -18.72 -26.79 0.11
N LYS A 471 -19.92 -27.35 0.34
CA LYS A 471 -20.51 -27.41 1.68
C LYS A 471 -19.73 -28.42 2.52
N ASN A 472 -19.04 -27.93 3.54
CA ASN A 472 -18.40 -28.77 4.56
C ASN A 472 -19.15 -28.63 5.89
N HIS A 473 -19.19 -29.70 6.69
CA HIS A 473 -19.70 -29.69 8.06
C HIS A 473 -18.68 -29.06 9.03
N ASP A 474 -17.38 -29.21 8.73
CA ASP A 474 -16.32 -28.50 9.44
C ASP A 474 -16.11 -27.11 8.83
N LEU A 475 -16.48 -26.08 9.60
CA LEU A 475 -16.33 -24.69 9.19
C LEU A 475 -14.86 -24.26 9.15
N GLY A 476 -13.99 -24.84 9.99
CA GLY A 476 -12.56 -24.56 9.98
C GLY A 476 -11.93 -24.99 8.66
N ALA A 477 -12.18 -26.23 8.24
CA ALA A 477 -11.78 -26.73 6.92
C ALA A 477 -12.39 -25.90 5.78
N GLN A 478 -13.67 -25.49 5.88
CA GLN A 478 -14.30 -24.64 4.86
C GLN A 478 -13.62 -23.27 4.74
N LEU A 479 -13.28 -22.61 5.85
CA LEU A 479 -12.58 -21.32 5.85
C LEU A 479 -11.17 -21.44 5.26
N THR A 480 -10.44 -22.52 5.56
CA THR A 480 -9.14 -22.80 4.95
C THR A 480 -9.25 -22.94 3.43
N GLU A 481 -10.20 -23.74 2.96
CA GLU A 481 -10.44 -23.96 1.52
C GLU A 481 -10.81 -22.65 0.80
N ARG A 482 -11.62 -21.79 1.42
CA ARG A 482 -11.97 -20.46 0.89
C ARG A 482 -10.75 -19.53 0.80
N LYS A 483 -9.88 -19.54 1.82
CA LYS A 483 -8.63 -18.77 1.82
C LYS A 483 -7.71 -19.22 0.69
N GLU A 484 -7.57 -20.52 0.49
CA GLU A 484 -6.79 -21.10 -0.60
C GLU A 484 -7.35 -20.68 -1.96
N ARG A 485 -8.68 -20.69 -2.16
CA ARG A 485 -9.31 -20.22 -3.41
C ARG A 485 -8.98 -18.77 -3.73
N LEU A 486 -9.03 -17.84 -2.75
CA LEU A 486 -8.65 -16.45 -2.98
C LEU A 486 -7.16 -16.29 -3.30
N SER A 487 -6.30 -17.10 -2.67
CA SER A 487 -4.87 -17.17 -3.00
C SER A 487 -4.63 -17.67 -4.44
N TRP A 488 -5.35 -18.71 -4.86
CA TRP A 488 -5.32 -19.21 -6.22
C TRP A 488 -5.85 -18.20 -7.24
N LEU A 489 -6.88 -17.41 -6.88
CA LEU A 489 -7.42 -16.37 -7.75
C LEU A 489 -6.36 -15.32 -8.09
N ILE A 490 -5.71 -14.73 -7.08
CA ILE A 490 -4.69 -13.71 -7.32
C ILE A 490 -3.45 -14.29 -7.99
N ARG A 491 -3.07 -15.53 -7.64
CA ARG A 491 -1.98 -16.24 -8.32
C ARG A 491 -2.28 -16.46 -9.80
N PHE A 492 -3.49 -16.90 -10.13
CA PHE A 492 -3.90 -17.10 -11.52
C PHE A 492 -3.85 -15.79 -12.33
N ILE A 493 -4.31 -14.68 -11.75
CA ILE A 493 -4.23 -13.35 -12.38
C ILE A 493 -2.77 -12.94 -12.62
N ASN A 494 -1.88 -13.18 -11.66
CA ASN A 494 -0.45 -12.88 -11.76
C ASN A 494 0.28 -13.77 -12.77
N ASP A 495 0.02 -15.09 -12.76
CA ASP A 495 0.64 -16.06 -13.67
C ASP A 495 0.28 -15.77 -15.14
N ASN A 496 -0.88 -15.16 -15.40
CA ASN A 496 -1.29 -14.69 -16.72
C ASN A 496 -0.90 -13.23 -17.02
N LEU A 497 -0.09 -12.58 -16.17
CA LEU A 497 0.36 -11.18 -16.31
C LEU A 497 -0.80 -10.18 -16.45
N ALA A 498 -1.99 -10.53 -15.94
CA ALA A 498 -3.20 -9.73 -16.09
C ALA A 498 -3.35 -8.65 -15.00
N LEU A 499 -2.51 -8.67 -13.96
CA LEU A 499 -2.58 -7.72 -12.84
C LEU A 499 -2.42 -6.26 -13.29
N VAL A 500 -1.60 -6.00 -14.31
CA VAL A 500 -1.34 -4.65 -14.85
C VAL A 500 -2.60 -4.02 -15.48
N LYS A 501 -3.52 -4.86 -15.97
CA LYS A 501 -4.81 -4.44 -16.53
C LYS A 501 -5.86 -4.10 -15.48
N MET A 502 -5.57 -4.32 -14.19
CA MET A 502 -6.53 -4.09 -13.11
C MET A 502 -6.29 -2.73 -12.43
N SER A 503 -7.38 -2.01 -12.18
CA SER A 503 -7.35 -0.78 -11.38
C SER A 503 -6.86 -1.04 -9.94
N GLN A 504 -6.24 -0.05 -9.30
CA GLN A 504 -5.84 -0.15 -7.88
C GLN A 504 -7.03 -0.47 -6.97
N GLN A 505 -8.22 0.04 -7.26
CA GLN A 505 -9.44 -0.23 -6.46
C GLN A 505 -9.82 -1.71 -6.50
N SER A 506 -9.80 -2.31 -7.70
CA SER A 506 -10.14 -3.73 -7.86
C SER A 506 -9.09 -4.63 -7.19
N ARG A 507 -7.80 -4.34 -7.41
CA ARG A 507 -6.69 -5.05 -6.74
C ARG A 507 -6.79 -4.98 -5.22
N GLN A 508 -7.10 -3.80 -4.68
CA GLN A 508 -7.26 -3.60 -3.24
C GLN A 508 -8.51 -4.30 -2.69
N LYS A 509 -9.60 -4.37 -3.45
CA LYS A 509 -10.80 -5.10 -3.04
C LYS A 509 -10.52 -6.59 -2.88
N LEU A 510 -9.85 -7.21 -3.86
CA LEU A 510 -9.43 -8.62 -3.76
C LEU A 510 -8.54 -8.88 -2.52
N ALA A 511 -7.60 -7.97 -2.25
CA ALA A 511 -6.75 -8.08 -1.07
C ALA A 511 -7.54 -7.91 0.23
N THR A 512 -8.47 -6.95 0.27
CA THR A 512 -9.32 -6.67 1.43
C THR A 512 -10.23 -7.86 1.74
N ASP A 513 -10.76 -8.51 0.71
CA ASP A 513 -11.61 -9.68 0.87
C ASP A 513 -10.82 -10.87 1.46
N ALA A 514 -9.63 -11.13 0.92
CA ALA A 514 -8.74 -12.14 1.46
C ALA A 514 -8.26 -11.82 2.89
N GLU A 515 -7.97 -10.55 3.18
CA GLU A 515 -7.61 -10.03 4.50
C GLU A 515 -8.73 -10.26 5.53
N LYS A 516 -9.98 -9.91 5.19
CA LYS A 516 -11.15 -10.16 6.06
C LYS A 516 -11.39 -11.64 6.31
N LEU A 517 -11.25 -12.47 5.27
CA LEU A 517 -11.38 -13.91 5.41
C LEU A 517 -10.31 -14.51 6.32
N PHE A 518 -9.07 -14.03 6.20
CA PHE A 518 -7.98 -14.43 7.08
C PHE A 518 -8.24 -13.99 8.54
N ALA A 519 -8.67 -12.74 8.74
CA ALA A 519 -9.01 -12.24 10.08
C ALA A 519 -10.17 -13.03 10.72
N CYS A 520 -11.20 -13.39 9.96
CA CYS A 520 -12.29 -14.24 10.42
C CYS A 520 -11.84 -15.68 10.72
N TYR A 521 -10.91 -16.24 9.93
CA TYR A 521 -10.32 -17.54 10.22
C TYR A 521 -9.56 -17.55 11.55
N GLN A 522 -8.73 -16.53 11.80
CA GLN A 522 -8.03 -16.38 13.08
C GLN A 522 -9.01 -16.21 14.25
N LEU A 523 -10.06 -15.40 14.06
CA LEU A 523 -11.11 -15.23 15.07
C LEU A 523 -11.87 -16.54 15.35
N TRP A 524 -12.12 -17.36 14.32
CA TRP A 524 -12.76 -18.66 14.46
C TRP A 524 -11.89 -19.64 15.26
N ILE A 525 -10.58 -19.68 15.02
CA ILE A 525 -9.64 -20.48 15.83
C ILE A 525 -9.71 -20.05 17.30
N ARG A 526 -9.60 -18.75 17.57
CA ARG A 526 -9.69 -18.20 18.94
C ARG A 526 -11.03 -18.50 19.60
N HIS A 527 -12.12 -18.48 18.85
CA HIS A 527 -13.44 -18.85 19.36
C HIS A 527 -13.50 -20.33 19.76
N ASN A 528 -12.94 -21.23 18.96
CA ASN A 528 -12.88 -22.66 19.29
C ASN A 528 -12.02 -22.91 20.54
N ASP A 529 -10.88 -22.22 20.67
CA ASP A 529 -10.06 -22.27 21.88
C ASP A 529 -10.85 -21.82 23.12
N LEU A 530 -11.64 -20.75 22.99
CA LEU A 530 -12.51 -20.27 24.06
C LEU A 530 -13.58 -21.32 24.40
N LEU A 531 -14.28 -21.89 23.41
CA LEU A 531 -15.29 -22.93 23.64
C LEU A 531 -14.74 -24.16 24.35
N ALA A 532 -13.48 -24.54 24.10
CA ALA A 532 -12.82 -25.65 24.80
C ALA A 532 -12.71 -25.42 26.32
N THR A 533 -12.74 -24.17 26.77
CA THR A 533 -12.75 -23.80 28.20
C THR A 533 -14.13 -23.83 28.85
N ASN A 534 -15.20 -24.12 28.09
CA ASN A 534 -16.61 -24.08 28.52
C ASN A 534 -17.01 -22.74 29.17
N PRO A 535 -16.99 -21.63 28.39
CA PRO A 535 -17.26 -20.30 28.92
C PRO A 535 -18.71 -20.17 29.37
N THR A 536 -18.95 -19.53 30.53
CA THR A 536 -20.32 -19.27 31.01
C THR A 536 -21.04 -18.17 30.22
N TYR A 537 -20.28 -17.31 29.54
CA TYR A 537 -20.74 -16.20 28.75
C TYR A 537 -19.75 -15.94 27.61
N SER A 538 -20.21 -15.46 26.45
CA SER A 538 -19.32 -15.08 25.34
C SER A 538 -19.77 -13.77 24.71
N ILE A 539 -18.88 -12.78 24.74
CA ILE A 539 -19.04 -11.49 24.08
C ILE A 539 -19.07 -11.62 22.58
N LEU A 540 -18.31 -12.55 22.00
CA LEU A 540 -18.38 -12.79 20.54
C LEU A 540 -19.77 -13.27 20.14
N ASN A 541 -20.39 -14.15 20.93
CA ASN A 541 -21.72 -14.66 20.64
C ASN A 541 -22.77 -13.55 20.63
N ASP A 542 -22.76 -12.69 21.66
CA ASP A 542 -23.65 -11.53 21.74
C ASP A 542 -23.46 -10.55 20.60
N ALA A 543 -22.21 -10.21 20.28
CA ALA A 543 -21.89 -9.28 19.20
C ALA A 543 -22.39 -9.81 17.85
N VAL A 544 -22.22 -11.12 17.60
CA VAL A 544 -22.72 -11.77 16.37
C VAL A 544 -24.24 -11.83 16.36
N HIS A 545 -24.91 -12.18 17.45
CA HIS A 545 -26.37 -12.17 17.53
C HIS A 545 -26.95 -10.77 17.33
N ALA A 546 -26.37 -9.74 17.96
CA ALA A 546 -26.79 -8.36 17.80
C ALA A 546 -26.65 -7.90 16.34
N TYR A 547 -25.53 -8.26 15.69
CA TYR A 547 -25.33 -7.96 14.27
C TYR A 547 -26.31 -8.72 13.37
N MET A 548 -26.47 -10.04 13.55
CA MET A 548 -27.34 -10.88 12.73
C MET A 548 -28.83 -10.53 12.91
N ALA A 549 -29.23 -10.05 14.09
CA ALA A 549 -30.57 -9.53 14.33
C ALA A 549 -30.83 -8.19 13.61
N GLU A 550 -29.83 -7.32 13.52
CA GLU A 550 -29.95 -6.03 12.80
C GLU A 550 -30.20 -6.20 11.30
N ILE A 551 -29.69 -7.29 10.71
CA ILE A 551 -29.83 -7.62 9.28
C ILE A 551 -30.95 -8.64 9.01
N ASP A 552 -31.84 -8.90 9.98
CA ASP A 552 -32.96 -9.87 9.89
C ASP A 552 -32.53 -11.32 9.59
N GLN A 553 -31.29 -11.71 9.92
CA GLN A 553 -30.75 -13.08 9.76
C GLN A 553 -30.59 -13.83 11.08
N GLY A 554 -31.28 -13.42 12.15
CA GLY A 554 -31.23 -14.07 13.47
C GLY A 554 -31.93 -15.44 13.55
N HIS A 555 -32.51 -15.93 12.45
CA HIS A 555 -33.33 -17.15 12.43
C HIS A 555 -32.54 -18.45 12.24
N HIS A 556 -31.21 -18.38 12.07
CA HIS A 556 -30.36 -19.56 11.94
C HIS A 556 -30.26 -20.32 13.28
N GLU A 557 -30.24 -21.66 13.23
CA GLU A 557 -30.08 -22.50 14.43
C GLU A 557 -28.74 -22.25 15.12
N ASP A 558 -27.67 -22.10 14.33
CA ASP A 558 -26.34 -21.70 14.78
C ASP A 558 -25.96 -20.38 14.11
N VAL A 559 -26.24 -19.28 14.81
CA VAL A 559 -26.04 -17.90 14.32
C VAL A 559 -24.55 -17.58 14.17
N ILE A 560 -23.69 -18.08 15.06
CA ILE A 560 -22.24 -17.86 14.97
C ILE A 560 -21.70 -18.54 13.71
N ARG A 561 -22.00 -19.83 13.50
CA ARG A 561 -21.55 -20.53 12.29
C ARG A 561 -22.13 -19.90 11.02
N ALA A 562 -23.37 -19.41 11.05
CA ALA A 562 -23.99 -18.72 9.93
C ALA A 562 -23.23 -17.43 9.57
N PHE A 563 -22.80 -16.63 10.56
CA PHE A 563 -22.00 -15.43 10.32
C PHE A 563 -20.66 -15.74 9.63
N PHE A 564 -19.87 -16.67 10.19
CA PHE A 564 -18.56 -17.04 9.61
C PHE A 564 -18.68 -17.75 8.25
N ARG A 565 -19.84 -18.35 7.95
CA ARG A 565 -20.13 -18.93 6.64
C ARG A 565 -20.51 -17.85 5.61
N LEU A 566 -21.43 -16.95 5.95
CA LEU A 566 -22.11 -16.11 4.95
C LEU A 566 -21.72 -14.63 4.99
N ARG A 567 -21.24 -14.11 6.13
CA ARG A 567 -21.09 -12.66 6.40
C ARG A 567 -19.68 -12.23 6.78
N VAL A 568 -18.66 -12.96 6.36
CA VAL A 568 -17.24 -12.63 6.59
C VAL A 568 -16.87 -11.24 6.05
N ALA A 569 -17.49 -10.83 4.93
CA ALA A 569 -17.30 -9.50 4.33
C ALA A 569 -17.60 -8.34 5.30
N ASP A 570 -18.44 -8.59 6.32
CA ASP A 570 -18.96 -7.61 7.26
C ASP A 570 -18.25 -7.60 8.62
N VAL A 571 -17.09 -8.27 8.75
CA VAL A 571 -16.34 -8.34 10.02
C VAL A 571 -16.03 -6.96 10.63
N GLY A 572 -15.80 -5.93 9.81
CA GLY A 572 -15.62 -4.55 10.31
C GLY A 572 -16.88 -3.92 10.91
N LEU A 573 -18.07 -4.40 10.54
CA LEU A 573 -19.35 -4.00 11.17
C LEU A 573 -19.56 -4.76 12.48
N LEU A 574 -19.16 -6.03 12.54
CA LEU A 574 -19.18 -6.82 13.78
C LEU A 574 -18.38 -6.15 14.90
N LEU A 575 -17.19 -5.59 14.59
CA LEU A 575 -16.38 -4.86 15.59
C LEU A 575 -17.14 -3.73 16.30
N ARG A 576 -18.07 -3.06 15.60
CA ARG A 576 -18.89 -1.99 16.18
C ARG A 576 -19.82 -2.48 17.29
N LYS A 577 -20.19 -3.76 17.26
CA LYS A 577 -21.08 -4.39 18.24
C LYS A 577 -20.34 -4.92 19.46
N VAL A 578 -19.01 -5.04 19.43
CA VAL A 578 -18.23 -5.62 20.54
C VAL A 578 -18.34 -4.76 21.81
N ASP A 579 -18.19 -3.44 21.70
CA ASP A 579 -18.33 -2.49 22.82
C ASP A 579 -19.76 -2.47 23.39
N GLU A 580 -20.76 -2.51 22.51
CA GLU A 580 -22.18 -2.61 22.89
C GLU A 580 -22.47 -3.93 23.61
N ALA A 581 -21.91 -5.05 23.12
CA ALA A 581 -22.05 -6.38 23.70
C ALA A 581 -21.46 -6.46 25.11
N VAL A 582 -20.30 -5.85 25.36
CA VAL A 582 -19.73 -5.74 26.72
C VAL A 582 -20.69 -5.03 27.68
N THR A 583 -21.24 -3.90 27.26
CA THR A 583 -22.17 -3.12 28.10
C THR A 583 -23.48 -3.88 28.34
N GLN A 584 -23.99 -4.59 27.33
CA GLN A 584 -25.19 -5.42 27.46
C GLN A 584 -24.96 -6.64 28.36
N ALA A 585 -23.82 -7.31 28.21
CA ALA A 585 -23.42 -8.45 29.03
C ALA A 585 -23.36 -8.09 30.52
N ALA A 586 -22.73 -6.97 30.88
CA ALA A 586 -22.70 -6.49 32.26
C ALA A 586 -24.11 -6.23 32.82
N ARG A 587 -25.00 -5.64 32.01
CA ARG A 587 -26.40 -5.38 32.42
C ARG A 587 -27.23 -6.64 32.62
N LEU A 588 -27.08 -7.63 31.73
CA LEU A 588 -27.87 -8.86 31.75
C LEU A 588 -27.41 -9.83 32.83
N THR A 589 -26.10 -9.92 33.06
CA THR A 589 -25.51 -10.84 34.03
C THR A 589 -25.40 -10.25 35.43
N GLY A 590 -25.50 -8.91 35.56
CA GLY A 590 -25.28 -8.19 36.82
C GLY A 590 -23.83 -8.20 37.30
N ARG A 591 -22.89 -8.61 36.45
CA ARG A 591 -21.45 -8.64 36.75
C ARG A 591 -20.75 -7.36 36.30
N ASP A 592 -19.54 -7.15 36.80
CA ASP A 592 -18.74 -5.98 36.42
C ASP A 592 -18.29 -6.08 34.95
N ILE A 593 -18.22 -4.93 34.28
CA ILE A 593 -17.73 -4.78 32.91
C ILE A 593 -16.31 -5.36 32.78
N ILE A 594 -15.50 -5.25 33.84
CA ILE A 594 -14.11 -5.72 33.88
C ILE A 594 -13.98 -7.22 33.53
N GLU A 595 -14.96 -8.05 33.87
CA GLU A 595 -14.93 -9.49 33.56
C GLU A 595 -15.03 -9.78 32.06
N PHE A 596 -15.65 -8.88 31.29
CA PHE A 596 -15.93 -9.06 29.87
C PHE A 596 -14.91 -8.40 28.95
N LEU A 597 -14.16 -7.41 29.46
CA LEU A 597 -13.13 -6.69 28.69
C LEU A 597 -12.06 -7.59 28.07
N PRO A 598 -11.53 -8.63 28.74
CA PRO A 598 -10.47 -9.45 28.15
C PRO A 598 -10.90 -10.17 26.87
N GLU A 599 -12.14 -10.68 26.80
CA GLU A 599 -12.68 -11.31 25.59
C GLU A 599 -12.89 -10.26 24.49
N ALA A 600 -13.48 -9.11 24.82
CA ALA A 600 -13.70 -8.02 23.87
C ALA A 600 -12.40 -7.51 23.23
N ASN A 601 -11.38 -7.31 24.05
CA ASN A 601 -10.03 -6.92 23.60
C ASN A 601 -9.44 -7.99 22.68
N ARG A 602 -9.50 -9.28 23.05
CA ARG A 602 -9.02 -10.38 22.19
C ARG A 602 -9.71 -10.39 20.82
N ILE A 603 -11.02 -10.16 20.75
CA ILE A 603 -11.76 -10.12 19.47
C ILE A 603 -11.22 -9.01 18.57
N VAL A 604 -11.14 -7.78 19.08
CA VAL A 604 -10.68 -6.62 18.31
C VAL A 604 -9.21 -6.76 17.91
N LEU A 605 -8.35 -7.16 18.85
CA LEU A 605 -6.93 -7.39 18.60
C LEU A 605 -6.69 -8.49 17.57
N THR A 606 -7.40 -9.62 17.67
CA THR A 606 -7.26 -10.74 16.73
C THR A 606 -7.64 -10.29 15.33
N VAL A 607 -8.77 -9.61 15.16
CA VAL A 607 -9.24 -9.18 13.83
C VAL A 607 -8.31 -8.15 13.21
N LEU A 608 -7.95 -7.09 13.94
CA LEU A 608 -7.17 -5.99 13.39
C LEU A 608 -5.70 -6.34 13.19
N THR A 609 -5.08 -7.05 14.13
CA THR A 609 -3.67 -7.48 13.99
C THR A 609 -3.54 -8.47 12.82
N SER A 610 -4.43 -9.45 12.72
CA SER A 610 -4.43 -10.40 11.59
C SER A 610 -4.61 -9.70 10.24
N ALA A 611 -5.44 -8.64 10.20
CA ALA A 611 -5.62 -7.84 8.99
C ALA A 611 -4.34 -7.08 8.61
N PHE A 612 -3.69 -6.44 9.59
CA PHE A 612 -2.43 -5.74 9.36
C PHE A 612 -1.29 -6.67 8.94
N ASP A 613 -1.14 -7.83 9.61
CA ASP A 613 -0.11 -8.82 9.30
C ASP A 613 -0.30 -9.40 7.89
N TYR A 614 -1.54 -9.74 7.54
CA TYR A 614 -1.87 -10.26 6.21
C TYR A 614 -1.50 -9.26 5.12
N ARG A 615 -1.79 -7.97 5.36
CA ARG A 615 -1.47 -6.90 4.43
C ARG A 615 0.03 -6.70 4.28
N GLU A 616 0.76 -6.56 5.38
CA GLU A 616 2.22 -6.39 5.36
C GLU A 616 2.90 -7.49 4.55
N TYR A 617 2.43 -8.74 4.69
CA TYR A 617 2.98 -9.88 3.96
C TYR A 617 2.58 -9.93 2.47
N ASN A 618 1.35 -9.52 2.11
CA ASN A 618 0.79 -9.74 0.77
C ASN A 618 0.69 -8.49 -0.12
N LEU A 619 1.07 -7.29 0.35
CA LEU A 619 0.99 -6.04 -0.43
C LEU A 619 1.60 -6.18 -1.85
N GLY A 620 2.77 -6.84 -1.95
CA GLY A 620 3.47 -7.06 -3.22
C GLY A 620 2.74 -8.03 -4.16
N VAL A 621 2.04 -9.03 -3.62
CA VAL A 621 1.30 -10.04 -4.42
C VAL A 621 0.11 -9.40 -5.15
N TYR A 622 -0.54 -8.44 -4.51
CA TYR A 622 -1.66 -7.69 -5.09
C TYR A 622 -1.23 -6.41 -5.82
N GLY A 623 0.05 -6.03 -5.77
CA GLY A 623 0.60 -4.82 -6.39
C GLY A 623 -0.03 -3.53 -5.84
N ILE A 624 -0.38 -3.47 -4.55
CA ILE A 624 -1.09 -2.32 -3.98
C ILE A 624 -0.11 -1.19 -3.68
N ASP A 625 -0.40 -0.02 -4.27
CA ASP A 625 0.31 1.22 -3.95
C ASP A 625 -0.23 1.84 -2.65
N LEU A 626 0.67 2.23 -1.75
CA LEU A 626 0.31 2.94 -0.52
C LEU A 626 0.21 4.46 -0.77
N PRO A 627 -0.70 5.17 -0.07
CA PRO A 627 -1.63 4.67 0.95
C PRO A 627 -2.86 3.97 0.36
N MET A 628 -3.40 2.97 1.08
CA MET A 628 -4.64 2.29 0.69
C MET A 628 -5.84 3.24 0.62
N ILE A 629 -6.73 2.97 -0.33
CA ILE A 629 -7.97 3.69 -0.59
C ILE A 629 -9.04 3.26 0.42
N LYS A 630 -9.43 4.13 1.35
CA LYS A 630 -10.51 3.88 2.33
C LYS A 630 -10.42 2.51 3.05
N PRO A 631 -9.29 2.19 3.72
CA PRO A 631 -9.13 0.91 4.42
C PRO A 631 -10.21 0.71 5.48
N TRP A 632 -10.71 -0.53 5.59
CA TRP A 632 -11.83 -0.85 6.48
C TRP A 632 -11.39 -0.92 7.95
N SER A 633 -10.13 -1.30 8.21
CA SER A 633 -9.47 -1.36 9.53
C SER A 633 -9.37 -0.01 10.24
N SER A 634 -9.37 1.10 9.49
CA SER A 634 -9.25 2.46 10.04
C SER A 634 -10.51 3.31 9.86
N ARG A 635 -11.69 2.71 9.64
CA ARG A 635 -12.93 3.50 9.59
C ARG A 635 -13.16 4.19 10.95
N PRO A 636 -13.76 5.39 11.00
CA PRO A 636 -13.96 6.11 12.27
C PRO A 636 -14.62 5.28 13.37
N ALA A 637 -15.66 4.50 13.00
CA ALA A 637 -16.33 3.61 13.93
C ALA A 637 -15.42 2.49 14.51
N VAL A 638 -14.41 2.03 13.77
CA VAL A 638 -13.43 1.04 14.28
C VAL A 638 -12.45 1.71 15.23
N ILE A 639 -11.95 2.90 14.87
CA ILE A 639 -11.08 3.71 15.74
C ILE A 639 -11.77 4.01 17.07
N ASP A 640 -13.05 4.38 17.02
CA ASP A 640 -13.83 4.69 18.22
C ASP A 640 -14.04 3.47 19.12
N VAL A 641 -14.23 2.27 18.55
CA VAL A 641 -14.31 1.01 19.33
C VAL A 641 -12.98 0.73 20.02
N VAL A 642 -11.86 0.80 19.29
CA VAL A 642 -10.52 0.56 19.88
C VAL A 642 -10.23 1.57 21.00
N LEU A 643 -10.56 2.85 20.79
CA LEU A 643 -10.38 3.89 21.79
C LEU A 643 -11.23 3.64 23.04
N ARG A 644 -12.51 3.29 22.89
CA ARG A 644 -13.39 2.98 24.03
C ARG A 644 -12.92 1.77 24.81
N LEU A 645 -12.47 0.71 24.13
CA LEU A 645 -11.92 -0.47 24.79
C LEU A 645 -10.60 -0.15 25.51
N PHE A 646 -9.74 0.69 24.92
CA PHE A 646 -8.54 1.19 25.58
C PHE A 646 -8.87 2.00 26.85
N ASP A 647 -9.82 2.92 26.78
CA ASP A 647 -10.26 3.73 27.91
C ASP A 647 -10.92 2.88 29.01
N ALA A 648 -11.77 1.92 28.63
CA ALA A 648 -12.43 1.01 29.56
C ALA A 648 -11.43 0.09 30.26
N THR A 649 -10.45 -0.44 29.51
CA THR A 649 -9.38 -1.27 30.06
C THR A 649 -8.47 -0.46 30.98
N THR A 650 -8.14 0.77 30.62
CA THR A 650 -7.35 1.69 31.46
C THR A 650 -8.06 1.95 32.79
N LYS A 651 -9.36 2.26 32.77
CA LYS A 651 -10.16 2.46 33.98
C LYS A 651 -10.24 1.20 34.85
N ALA A 652 -10.31 0.03 34.23
CA ALA A 652 -10.33 -1.25 34.94
C ALA A 652 -9.00 -1.54 35.65
N VAL A 653 -7.87 -1.21 35.01
CA VAL A 653 -6.52 -1.41 35.57
C VAL A 653 -6.20 -0.38 36.65
N ASP A 654 -6.64 0.87 36.50
CA ASP A 654 -6.44 1.93 37.49
C ASP A 654 -7.37 1.83 38.72
N ALA A 655 -8.41 1.01 38.67
CA ALA A 655 -9.38 0.88 39.76
C ALA A 655 -8.70 0.34 41.04
N PRO A 656 -8.86 1.00 42.20
CA PRO A 656 -8.26 0.55 43.45
C PRO A 656 -8.83 -0.83 43.83
N ALA A 657 -7.93 -1.80 43.96
CA ALA A 657 -8.20 -3.23 44.07
C ALA A 657 -9.43 -3.61 44.92
N HIS A 658 -10.35 -4.39 44.34
CA HIS A 658 -11.03 -5.45 45.11
C HIS A 658 -9.97 -6.52 45.44
N GLU A 659 -10.07 -7.11 46.63
CA GLU A 659 -9.07 -7.91 47.38
C GLU A 659 -8.45 -9.16 46.67
N LEU A 660 -8.60 -9.32 45.35
CA LEU A 660 -8.04 -10.43 44.56
C LEU A 660 -6.84 -10.04 43.66
N ALA A 661 -6.49 -8.76 43.57
CA ALA A 661 -5.46 -8.26 42.64
C ALA A 661 -4.07 -8.02 43.27
N ALA A 662 -3.57 -8.98 44.06
CA ALA A 662 -2.16 -8.96 44.50
C ALA A 662 -1.16 -9.32 43.36
N ASN A 663 -1.65 -9.74 42.20
CA ASN A 663 -0.84 -9.96 40.99
C ASN A 663 -1.05 -8.81 40.01
N LYS A 664 0.03 -8.10 39.66
CA LYS A 664 0.08 -7.12 38.56
C LYS A 664 -0.11 -7.77 37.17
N ASP A 665 -0.23 -9.09 37.11
CA ASP A 665 -0.47 -9.88 35.89
C ASP A 665 -1.96 -10.15 35.68
N THR A 666 -2.80 -9.12 35.73
CA THR A 666 -4.18 -9.25 35.25
C THR A 666 -4.15 -9.18 33.72
N GLU A 667 -4.85 -10.10 33.06
CA GLU A 667 -4.96 -10.13 31.60
C GLU A 667 -5.31 -8.78 30.94
N PRO A 668 -6.25 -7.95 31.46
CA PRO A 668 -6.52 -6.64 30.87
C PRO A 668 -5.28 -5.72 30.84
N SER A 669 -4.39 -5.80 31.84
CA SER A 669 -3.16 -5.01 31.86
C SER A 669 -2.21 -5.42 30.74
N SER A 670 -2.01 -6.73 30.51
CA SER A 670 -1.11 -7.22 29.47
C SER A 670 -1.59 -6.91 28.04
N GLN A 671 -2.89 -6.62 27.85
CA GLN A 671 -3.49 -6.26 26.56
C GLN A 671 -3.37 -4.76 26.22
N LEU A 672 -3.08 -3.88 27.19
CA LEU A 672 -2.98 -2.43 26.97
C LEU A 672 -1.95 -2.04 25.89
N PRO A 673 -0.73 -2.61 25.85
CA PRO A 673 0.25 -2.33 24.80
C PRO A 673 -0.27 -2.63 23.39
N ASP A 674 -0.92 -3.78 23.22
CA ASP A 674 -1.43 -4.22 21.92
C ASP A 674 -2.59 -3.33 21.46
N LEU A 675 -3.48 -2.94 22.39
CA LEU A 675 -4.58 -2.01 22.10
C LEU A 675 -4.04 -0.63 21.67
N ALA A 676 -3.02 -0.12 22.35
CA ALA A 676 -2.36 1.13 21.98
C ALA A 676 -1.69 1.03 20.60
N ALA A 677 -1.02 -0.08 20.31
CA ALA A 677 -0.38 -0.33 19.02
C ALA A 677 -1.39 -0.35 17.87
N VAL A 678 -2.50 -1.07 18.04
CA VAL A 678 -3.61 -1.13 17.07
C VAL A 678 -4.28 0.24 16.92
N LEU A 679 -4.52 0.97 18.01
CA LEU A 679 -5.09 2.32 17.96
C LEU A 679 -4.23 3.26 17.11
N PHE A 680 -2.92 3.29 17.36
CA PHE A 680 -2.00 4.14 16.60
C PHE A 680 -1.94 3.69 15.13
N ALA A 681 -1.97 2.37 14.87
CA ALA A 681 -1.96 1.84 13.51
C ALA A 681 -3.20 2.27 12.73
N CYS A 682 -4.40 2.13 13.32
CA CYS A 682 -5.66 2.57 12.72
C CYS A 682 -5.66 4.08 12.47
N ILE A 683 -5.26 4.91 13.43
CA ILE A 683 -5.27 6.38 13.27
C ILE A 683 -4.25 6.80 12.19
N GLN A 684 -3.03 6.26 12.22
CA GLN A 684 -2.00 6.57 11.24
C GLN A 684 -2.39 6.12 9.84
N GLU A 685 -2.97 4.93 9.69
CA GLU A 685 -3.51 4.44 8.42
C GLU A 685 -4.55 5.41 7.84
N ARG A 686 -5.49 5.88 8.67
CA ARG A 686 -6.50 6.85 8.21
C ARG A 686 -5.87 8.19 7.86
N LEU A 687 -4.93 8.71 8.65
CA LEU A 687 -4.24 9.95 8.35
C LEU A 687 -3.45 9.84 7.03
N ASN A 688 -2.81 8.71 6.76
CA ASN A 688 -2.11 8.47 5.50
C ASN A 688 -3.08 8.49 4.31
N TRP A 689 -4.25 7.84 4.42
CA TRP A 689 -5.29 7.92 3.39
C TRP A 689 -5.80 9.36 3.20
N LEU A 690 -6.13 10.08 4.27
CA LEU A 690 -6.65 11.45 4.21
C LEU A 690 -5.64 12.46 3.65
N LYS A 691 -4.33 12.17 3.74
CA LYS A 691 -3.25 12.95 3.11
C LYS A 691 -3.06 12.65 1.62
N SER A 692 -3.67 11.58 1.10
CA SER A 692 -3.48 11.16 -0.29
C SER A 692 -4.18 12.09 -1.29
N ALA A 693 -3.64 12.16 -2.50
CA ALA A 693 -4.25 12.94 -3.59
C ALA A 693 -5.66 12.45 -3.96
N ALA A 694 -5.91 11.13 -3.84
CA ALA A 694 -7.21 10.52 -4.11
C ALA A 694 -8.28 10.90 -3.06
N ALA A 695 -7.87 11.18 -1.82
CA ALA A 695 -8.77 11.68 -0.79
C ALA A 695 -9.03 13.20 -0.93
N ALA A 696 -8.05 13.97 -1.41
CA ALA A 696 -8.19 15.42 -1.59
C ALA A 696 -9.30 15.82 -2.58
N SER A 697 -9.71 14.93 -3.49
CA SER A 697 -10.86 15.14 -4.37
C SER A 697 -12.23 15.01 -3.69
N GLU A 698 -12.30 14.47 -2.47
CA GLU A 698 -13.55 14.30 -1.75
C GLU A 698 -13.89 15.52 -0.85
N PRO A 699 -15.14 16.01 -0.87
CA PRO A 699 -15.53 17.13 -0.03
C PRO A 699 -15.52 16.74 1.45
N GLY A 700 -14.87 17.57 2.30
CA GLY A 700 -14.82 17.37 3.75
C GLY A 700 -13.57 16.64 4.27
N THR A 701 -12.75 16.07 3.38
CA THR A 701 -11.55 15.31 3.77
C THR A 701 -10.50 16.15 4.52
N GLU A 702 -10.28 17.41 4.13
CA GLU A 702 -9.33 18.28 4.84
C GLU A 702 -9.76 18.55 6.29
N ARG A 703 -11.06 18.74 6.51
CA ARG A 703 -11.61 18.95 7.84
C ARG A 703 -11.46 17.69 8.69
N ASP A 704 -11.85 16.53 8.16
CA ASP A 704 -11.69 15.24 8.83
C ASP A 704 -10.22 14.96 9.18
N ARG A 705 -9.29 15.33 8.28
CA ARG A 705 -7.84 15.21 8.50
C ARG A 705 -7.41 16.07 9.68
N ASP A 706 -7.79 17.34 9.70
CA ASP A 706 -7.35 18.28 10.73
C ASP A 706 -7.97 17.95 12.10
N GLU A 707 -9.22 17.52 12.14
CA GLU A 707 -9.88 17.06 13.37
C GLU A 707 -9.22 15.78 13.91
N LEU A 708 -8.94 14.79 13.05
CA LEU A 708 -8.27 13.56 13.47
C LEU A 708 -6.82 13.79 13.87
N ALA A 709 -6.08 14.66 13.17
CA ALA A 709 -4.70 15.00 13.51
C ALA A 709 -4.61 15.67 14.88
N LYS A 710 -5.46 16.67 15.15
CA LYS A 710 -5.54 17.31 16.47
C LYS A 710 -5.93 16.33 17.57
N LYS A 711 -6.89 15.44 17.30
CA LYS A 711 -7.28 14.38 18.25
C LYS A 711 -6.09 13.46 18.53
N PHE A 712 -5.31 13.10 17.51
CA PHE A 712 -4.13 12.25 17.67
C PHE A 712 -3.00 12.93 18.43
N ASP A 713 -2.77 14.23 18.22
CA ASP A 713 -1.77 15.01 18.96
C ASP A 713 -2.07 15.07 20.47
N ILE A 714 -3.35 15.06 20.86
CA ILE A 714 -3.78 15.03 22.26
C ILE A 714 -3.70 13.60 22.82
N LEU A 715 -4.18 12.60 22.07
CA LEU A 715 -4.23 11.21 22.54
C LEU A 715 -2.85 10.56 22.67
N ARG A 716 -1.89 10.92 21.82
CA ARG A 716 -0.55 10.30 21.81
C ARG A 716 0.15 10.41 23.18
N PRO A 717 0.35 11.62 23.75
CA PRO A 717 0.94 11.75 25.09
C PRO A 717 0.16 11.02 26.19
N GLU A 718 -1.17 11.04 26.13
CA GLU A 718 -2.04 10.39 27.13
C GLU A 718 -1.90 8.86 27.11
N VAL A 719 -1.91 8.26 25.92
CA VAL A 719 -1.76 6.81 25.74
C VAL A 719 -0.36 6.36 26.18
N LEU A 720 0.69 7.08 25.77
CA LEU A 720 2.07 6.76 26.14
C LEU A 720 2.30 6.85 27.65
N GLU A 721 1.75 7.88 28.31
CA GLU A 721 1.84 8.00 29.77
C GLU A 721 1.05 6.90 30.48
N THR A 722 -0.12 6.53 29.96
CA THR A 722 -0.94 5.44 30.51
C THR A 722 -0.18 4.11 30.47
N LEU A 723 0.49 3.80 29.37
CA LEU A 723 1.33 2.60 29.26
C LEU A 723 2.48 2.63 30.27
N ARG A 724 3.18 3.76 30.41
CA ARG A 724 4.28 3.92 31.38
C ARG A 724 3.79 3.72 32.81
N ARG A 725 2.70 4.39 33.21
CA ARG A 725 2.13 4.31 34.57
C ARG A 725 1.73 2.88 34.95
N ASN A 726 1.21 2.12 33.99
CA ASN A 726 0.80 0.73 34.18
C ASN A 726 1.95 -0.29 34.03
N GLY A 727 3.22 0.16 33.99
CA GLY A 727 4.39 -0.73 33.98
C GLY A 727 4.86 -1.19 32.61
N HIS A 728 4.29 -0.65 31.53
CA HIS A 728 4.63 -0.98 30.13
C HIS A 728 5.47 0.12 29.45
N ALA A 729 6.51 0.62 30.13
CA ALA A 729 7.37 1.69 29.62
C ALA A 729 8.07 1.34 28.28
N GLU A 730 8.57 0.11 28.13
CA GLU A 730 9.21 -0.35 26.89
C GLU A 730 8.27 -0.31 25.68
N ALA A 731 7.00 -0.67 25.88
CA ALA A 731 6.00 -0.58 24.82
C ALA A 731 5.73 0.88 24.44
N ALA A 732 5.68 1.79 25.42
CA ALA A 732 5.55 3.23 25.16
C ALA A 732 6.73 3.77 24.34
N PHE A 733 7.98 3.42 24.68
CA PHE A 733 9.16 3.80 23.88
C PHE A 733 9.07 3.24 22.46
N THR A 734 8.77 1.95 22.30
CA THR A 734 8.67 1.29 20.99
C THR A 734 7.61 1.96 20.10
N LEU A 735 6.45 2.31 20.66
CA LEU A 735 5.40 3.02 19.94
C LEU A 735 5.83 4.44 19.57
N ALA A 736 6.38 5.20 20.51
CA ALA A 736 6.82 6.56 20.24
C ALA A 736 7.94 6.60 19.18
N GLU A 737 8.85 5.62 19.16
CA GLU A 737 9.84 5.44 18.10
C GLU A 737 9.21 5.11 16.74
N LYS A 738 8.30 4.12 16.71
CA LYS A 738 7.66 3.65 15.47
C LYS A 738 6.91 4.78 14.76
N TYR A 739 6.22 5.63 15.51
CA TYR A 739 5.42 6.74 14.99
C TYR A 739 6.15 8.10 15.01
N ARG A 740 7.44 8.13 15.35
CA ARG A 740 8.27 9.34 15.42
C ARG A 740 7.67 10.46 16.28
N ASP A 741 7.11 10.10 17.43
CA ASP A 741 6.65 11.06 18.43
C ASP A 741 7.81 11.53 19.30
N PHE A 742 8.60 12.46 18.78
CA PHE A 742 9.78 12.99 19.48
C PHE A 742 9.41 13.76 20.75
N THR A 743 8.27 14.43 20.77
CA THR A 743 7.73 15.10 21.97
C THR A 743 7.41 14.10 23.08
N GLY A 744 6.75 12.99 22.73
CA GLY A 744 6.47 11.89 23.65
C GLY A 744 7.76 11.23 24.15
N LEU A 745 8.72 10.95 23.26
CA LEU A 745 10.03 10.39 23.63
C LEU A 745 10.78 11.28 24.62
N ALA A 746 10.87 12.59 24.35
CA ALA A 746 11.53 13.54 25.24
C ALA A 746 10.88 13.55 26.64
N SER A 747 9.54 13.54 26.70
CA SER A 747 8.79 13.44 27.96
C SER A 747 9.04 12.12 28.68
N LEU A 748 8.96 10.98 27.98
CA LEU A 748 9.17 9.64 28.57
C LEU A 748 10.59 9.49 29.16
N CYS A 749 11.60 10.06 28.50
CA CYS A 749 12.99 10.01 28.96
C CYS A 749 13.26 10.80 30.26
N HIS A 750 12.45 11.81 30.59
CA HIS A 750 12.74 12.77 31.68
C HIS A 750 11.66 12.81 32.77
N LYS A 751 10.87 11.75 32.97
CA LYS A 751 9.82 11.73 34.00
C LYS A 751 10.29 11.34 35.41
N ASP A 752 11.36 10.54 35.53
CA ASP A 752 11.82 10.01 36.81
C ASP A 752 12.92 10.87 37.43
N THR A 753 14.12 10.88 36.84
CA THR A 753 15.25 11.70 37.25
C THR A 753 15.70 12.59 36.09
N ILE A 754 15.57 13.90 36.30
CA ILE A 754 15.86 14.91 35.26
C ILE A 754 17.33 15.35 35.40
N PHE A 755 17.75 15.74 36.62
CA PHE A 755 19.12 16.16 36.93
C PHE A 755 19.63 15.47 38.20
N PRO A 756 20.90 15.01 38.27
CA PRO A 756 21.96 15.04 37.24
C PRO A 756 21.70 14.13 36.03
N PRO A 757 22.16 14.47 34.82
CA PRO A 757 21.90 13.67 33.60
C PRO A 757 22.50 12.26 33.66
N GLU A 758 23.59 12.07 34.40
CA GLU A 758 24.24 10.76 34.60
C GLU A 758 23.40 9.77 35.43
N GLU A 759 22.52 10.28 36.29
CA GLU A 759 21.63 9.48 37.14
C GLU A 759 20.28 9.21 36.47
N ASN A 760 20.09 9.66 35.23
CA ASN A 760 18.90 9.36 34.44
C ASN A 760 18.99 7.90 33.92
N PRO A 761 18.02 7.02 34.25
CA PRO A 761 17.99 5.64 33.76
C PRO A 761 17.92 5.55 32.22
N ASN A 762 17.44 6.59 31.55
CA ASN A 762 17.29 6.67 30.09
C ASN A 762 18.42 7.45 29.40
N SER A 763 19.49 7.83 30.09
CA SER A 763 20.62 8.60 29.52
C SER A 763 21.20 7.99 28.24
N LEU A 764 21.47 6.68 28.24
CA LEU A 764 21.98 5.94 27.07
C LEU A 764 20.98 5.95 25.90
N ARG A 765 19.66 5.89 26.18
CA ARG A 765 18.61 5.96 25.16
C ARG A 765 18.57 7.34 24.51
N ILE A 766 18.66 8.40 25.31
CA ILE A 766 18.71 9.78 24.82
C ILE A 766 19.90 9.95 23.86
N GLN A 767 21.09 9.47 24.24
CA GLN A 767 22.28 9.49 23.36
C GLN A 767 22.02 8.75 22.05
N THR A 768 21.46 7.54 22.13
CA THR A 768 21.13 6.73 20.95
C THR A 768 20.12 7.43 20.03
N TYR A 769 19.10 8.10 20.59
CA TYR A 769 18.11 8.85 19.81
C TYR A 769 18.69 10.10 19.16
N ILE A 770 19.61 10.79 19.83
CA ILE A 770 20.32 11.94 19.25
C ILE A 770 21.18 11.47 18.06
N GLU A 771 21.87 10.34 18.18
CA GLU A 771 22.66 9.78 17.08
C GLU A 771 21.79 9.29 15.90
N ARG A 772 20.66 8.65 16.21
CA ARG A 772 19.77 8.03 15.21
C ARG A 772 18.90 9.05 14.48
N PHE A 773 18.29 9.99 15.20
CA PHE A 773 17.28 10.93 14.69
C PHE A 773 17.79 12.37 14.52
N LYS A 774 18.95 12.70 15.10
CA LYS A 774 19.64 14.00 14.92
C LYS A 774 18.71 15.19 15.21
N ASP A 775 18.66 16.16 14.29
CA ASP A 775 17.96 17.44 14.42
C ASP A 775 16.47 17.30 14.77
N GLU A 776 15.80 16.26 14.25
CA GLU A 776 14.36 16.04 14.47
C GLU A 776 14.05 15.79 15.95
N PHE A 777 14.89 15.00 16.62
CA PHE A 777 14.74 14.71 18.04
C PHE A 777 15.31 15.82 18.92
N THR A 778 16.50 16.35 18.60
CA THR A 778 17.15 17.38 19.43
C THR A 778 16.33 18.66 19.52
N THR A 779 15.63 19.04 18.44
CA THR A 779 14.77 20.23 18.43
C THR A 779 13.63 20.12 19.45
N GLU A 780 12.93 18.99 19.46
CA GLU A 780 11.84 18.75 20.41
C GLU A 780 12.36 18.53 21.83
N LEU A 781 13.53 17.89 21.98
CA LEU A 781 14.20 17.73 23.27
C LEU A 781 14.55 19.09 23.91
N TYR A 782 15.12 20.02 23.15
CA TYR A 782 15.45 21.36 23.67
C TYR A 782 14.20 22.21 23.92
N ARG A 783 13.16 22.09 23.09
CA ARG A 783 11.85 22.69 23.39
C ARG A 783 11.31 22.17 24.72
N TRP A 784 11.40 20.87 24.94
CA TRP A 784 10.95 20.25 26.19
C TRP A 784 11.71 20.80 27.40
N TYR A 785 13.05 20.90 27.34
CA TYR A 785 13.85 21.50 28.43
C TYR A 785 13.46 22.95 28.71
N ILE A 786 13.23 23.76 27.68
CA ILE A 786 12.82 25.17 27.84
C ILE A 786 11.43 25.26 28.48
N GLN A 787 10.46 24.47 28.00
CA GLN A 787 9.08 24.48 28.50
C GLN A 787 8.98 24.05 29.98
N HIS A 788 9.82 23.11 30.41
CA HIS A 788 9.81 22.60 31.78
C HIS A 788 10.79 23.35 32.71
N GLY A 789 11.54 24.34 32.20
CA GLY A 789 12.48 25.14 32.99
C GLY A 789 13.79 24.42 33.33
N GLU A 790 14.08 23.29 32.70
CA GLU A 790 15.22 22.42 33.01
C GLU A 790 16.46 22.76 32.17
N LEU A 791 16.82 24.05 32.17
CA LEU A 791 17.92 24.60 31.36
C LEU A 791 19.30 24.07 31.76
N ARG A 792 19.46 23.63 33.02
CA ARG A 792 20.73 23.12 33.54
C ARG A 792 21.20 21.90 32.75
N ILE A 793 20.28 21.03 32.38
CA ILE A 793 20.55 19.81 31.65
C ILE A 793 20.98 20.15 30.23
N MET A 794 20.30 21.08 29.58
CA MET A 794 20.65 21.52 28.23
C MET A 794 22.13 21.90 28.09
N PHE A 795 22.74 22.48 29.13
CA PHE A 795 24.14 22.92 29.14
C PHE A 795 25.10 22.01 29.93
N ALA A 796 24.62 20.98 30.61
CA ALA A 796 25.46 20.04 31.37
C ALA A 796 26.08 18.95 30.50
N HIS A 797 25.65 18.81 29.24
CA HIS A 797 26.09 17.76 28.33
C HIS A 797 27.44 18.07 27.65
N ASP A 798 28.14 17.00 27.27
CA ASP A 798 29.44 17.04 26.56
C ASP A 798 29.41 17.86 25.25
N ASP A 799 30.60 18.29 24.81
CA ASP A 799 30.86 19.06 23.58
C ASP A 799 30.24 18.46 22.30
N SER A 800 29.88 17.18 22.29
CA SER A 800 29.24 16.48 21.17
C SER A 800 27.83 17.01 20.83
N HIS A 801 27.09 17.53 21.82
CA HIS A 801 25.75 18.10 21.63
C HIS A 801 25.76 19.57 21.16
N SER A 802 26.93 20.20 21.25
CA SER A 802 27.20 21.61 20.93
C SER A 802 26.68 22.06 19.55
N PRO A 803 26.85 21.30 18.44
CA PRO A 803 26.38 21.73 17.12
C PRO A 803 24.85 21.78 16.99
N TYR A 804 24.14 20.85 17.64
CA TYR A 804 22.68 20.77 17.60
C TYR A 804 22.04 21.94 18.35
N ILE A 805 22.65 22.35 19.47
CA ILE A 805 22.22 23.52 20.25
C ILE A 805 22.39 24.81 19.43
N ASP A 806 23.49 24.97 18.70
CA ASP A 806 23.70 26.16 17.86
C ASP A 806 22.69 26.25 16.74
N LYS A 807 22.46 25.14 16.03
CA LYS A 807 21.45 25.07 14.98
C LYS A 807 20.05 25.37 15.53
N PHE A 808 19.73 24.84 16.71
CA PHE A 808 18.45 25.11 17.38
C PHE A 808 18.23 26.60 17.65
N PHE A 809 19.23 27.31 18.19
CA PHE A 809 19.12 28.75 18.46
C PHE A 809 19.15 29.62 17.20
N GLN A 810 19.75 29.15 16.10
CA GLN A 810 19.66 29.81 14.80
C GLN A 810 18.24 29.77 14.23
N GLU A 811 17.56 28.62 14.37
CA GLU A 811 16.19 28.42 13.88
C GLU A 811 15.12 28.98 14.83
N ASN A 812 15.32 28.82 16.14
CA ASN A 812 14.42 29.29 17.20
C ASN A 812 15.12 30.38 18.01
N ARG A 813 14.94 31.64 17.59
CA ARG A 813 15.54 32.80 18.28
C ARG A 813 14.94 32.96 19.67
N ASN A 814 15.65 32.48 20.69
CA ASN A 814 15.34 32.73 22.08
C ASN A 814 16.50 33.50 22.73
N THR A 815 16.39 34.82 22.75
CA THR A 815 17.42 35.76 23.23
C THR A 815 17.66 35.62 24.73
N SER A 816 16.63 35.24 25.49
CA SER A 816 16.71 35.09 26.96
C SER A 816 17.70 34.03 27.46
N ILE A 817 18.01 33.00 26.64
CA ILE A 817 18.83 31.84 27.04
C ILE A 817 20.07 31.68 26.15
N SER A 818 20.00 32.10 24.88
CA SER A 818 21.10 31.90 23.91
C SER A 818 22.43 32.50 24.34
N TRP A 819 22.43 33.62 25.08
CA TRP A 819 23.67 34.24 25.59
C TRP A 819 24.49 33.29 26.48
N ILE A 820 23.85 32.38 27.23
CA ILE A 820 24.53 31.37 28.07
C ILE A 820 25.34 30.42 27.19
N ASN A 821 24.75 29.97 26.07
CA ASN A 821 25.42 29.13 25.09
C ASN A 821 26.59 29.85 24.40
N HIS A 822 26.41 31.13 24.07
CA HIS A 822 27.48 31.94 23.47
C HIS A 822 28.65 32.11 24.45
N LEU A 823 28.38 32.36 25.74
CA LEU A 823 29.41 32.44 26.78
C LEU A 823 30.16 31.12 26.98
N ALA A 824 29.45 30.00 27.06
CA ALA A 824 30.07 28.68 27.24
C ALA A 824 31.07 28.34 26.12
N LYS A 825 30.83 28.84 24.90
CA LYS A 825 31.70 28.59 23.72
C LYS A 825 32.72 29.69 23.44
N GLY A 826 32.90 30.66 24.35
CA GLY A 826 33.84 31.77 24.15
C GLY A 826 33.44 32.75 23.03
N ARG A 827 32.16 32.75 22.60
CA ARG A 827 31.64 33.72 21.60
C ARG A 827 31.16 34.97 22.31
N TYR A 828 32.08 35.67 22.96
CA TYR A 828 31.75 36.78 23.85
C TYR A 828 31.11 37.97 23.13
N GLY A 829 31.47 38.23 21.88
CA GLY A 829 30.86 39.28 21.05
C GLY A 829 29.37 39.05 20.75
N GLU A 830 29.00 37.81 20.38
CA GLU A 830 27.59 37.45 20.15
C GLU A 830 26.78 37.51 21.45
N ALA A 831 27.36 36.99 22.56
CA ALA A 831 26.73 37.05 23.88
C ALA A 831 26.42 38.49 24.32
N ALA A 832 27.38 39.42 24.09
CA ALA A 832 27.18 40.83 24.40
C ALA A 832 26.04 41.44 23.59
N GLY A 833 25.99 41.20 22.27
CA GLY A 833 24.90 41.70 21.42
C GLY A 833 23.52 41.16 21.83
N THR A 834 23.43 39.87 22.16
CA THR A 834 22.18 39.27 22.65
C THR A 834 21.73 39.87 23.98
N LEU A 835 22.65 40.06 24.92
CA LEU A 835 22.35 40.63 26.24
C LEU A 835 21.92 42.10 26.15
N LEU A 836 22.51 42.88 25.24
CA LEU A 836 22.13 44.26 25.01
C LEU A 836 20.66 44.34 24.54
N ASN A 837 20.30 43.55 23.53
CA ASN A 837 18.93 43.50 23.01
C ASN A 837 17.91 43.01 24.06
N GLU A 838 18.25 41.97 24.84
CA GLU A 838 17.37 41.47 25.91
C GLU A 838 17.15 42.53 27.01
N SER A 839 18.21 43.30 27.34
CA SER A 839 18.16 44.33 28.39
C SER A 839 17.20 45.49 28.08
N GLU A 840 16.90 45.74 26.79
CA GLU A 840 15.90 46.73 26.39
C GLU A 840 14.48 46.30 26.80
N THR A 841 14.23 44.99 26.78
CA THR A 841 12.92 44.39 27.10
C THR A 841 12.77 44.00 28.57
N ALA A 842 13.86 44.04 29.34
CA ALA A 842 13.88 43.64 30.74
C ALA A 842 13.00 44.55 31.62
N SER A 843 12.02 43.95 32.30
CA SER A 843 11.07 44.67 33.16
C SER A 843 11.56 44.83 34.61
N ASN A 844 12.49 43.99 35.05
CA ASN A 844 13.09 44.05 36.38
C ASN A 844 14.45 44.77 36.32
N LEU A 845 14.64 45.74 37.20
CA LEU A 845 15.86 46.54 37.29
C LEU A 845 17.10 45.70 37.63
N GLU A 846 16.98 44.76 38.58
CA GLU A 846 18.10 43.89 38.97
C GLU A 846 18.54 42.99 37.81
N ALA A 847 17.57 42.43 37.08
CA ALA A 847 17.84 41.62 35.90
C ALA A 847 18.47 42.46 34.78
N LYS A 848 17.97 43.68 34.54
CA LYS A 848 18.53 44.62 33.57
C LYS A 848 19.97 44.99 33.91
N HIS A 849 20.24 45.32 35.17
CA HIS A 849 21.59 45.60 35.66
C HIS A 849 22.52 44.38 35.44
N LEU A 850 22.07 43.18 35.81
CA LEU A 850 22.85 41.96 35.62
C LEU A 850 23.17 41.71 34.12
N MET A 851 22.17 41.83 33.24
CA MET A 851 22.33 41.62 31.79
C MET A 851 23.32 42.61 31.19
N LEU A 852 23.21 43.90 31.53
CA LEU A 852 24.12 44.95 31.04
C LEU A 852 25.54 44.76 31.56
N SER A 853 25.70 44.41 32.85
CA SER A 853 27.00 44.17 33.46
C SER A 853 27.70 42.95 32.86
N ILE A 854 26.98 41.83 32.69
CA ILE A 854 27.54 40.64 32.04
C ILE A 854 27.82 40.92 30.56
N GLY A 855 26.93 41.64 29.86
CA GLY A 855 27.11 42.01 28.45
C GLY A 855 28.36 42.86 28.23
N LYS A 856 28.56 43.87 29.08
CA LYS A 856 29.77 44.70 29.09
C LYS A 856 31.03 43.90 29.37
N LEU A 857 31.01 43.03 30.39
CA LEU A 857 32.15 42.15 30.70
C LEU A 857 32.47 41.19 29.54
N SER A 858 31.44 40.67 28.87
CA SER A 858 31.59 39.80 27.71
C SER A 858 32.22 40.56 26.54
N HIS A 859 31.74 41.78 26.26
CA HIS A 859 32.33 42.62 25.23
C HIS A 859 33.80 42.96 25.54
N LEU A 860 34.13 43.27 26.80
CA LEU A 860 35.51 43.50 27.23
C LEU A 860 36.39 42.25 27.10
N ALA A 861 35.87 41.07 27.43
CA ALA A 861 36.56 39.80 27.22
C ALA A 861 36.86 39.54 25.74
N GLN A 862 35.89 39.81 24.85
CA GLN A 862 36.09 39.73 23.39
C GLN A 862 37.23 40.64 22.92
N LEU A 863 37.25 41.89 23.41
CA LEU A 863 38.28 42.87 23.05
C LEU A 863 39.67 42.42 23.50
N GLN A 864 39.77 41.83 24.70
CA GLN A 864 41.02 41.31 25.22
C GLN A 864 41.55 40.13 24.40
N GLU A 865 40.69 39.23 23.93
CA GLU A 865 41.11 38.06 23.17
C GLU A 865 41.45 38.37 21.70
N THR A 866 40.69 39.24 21.05
CA THR A 866 40.82 39.48 19.61
C THR A 866 41.82 40.58 19.24
N ASN A 867 42.22 41.45 20.18
CA ASN A 867 43.13 42.58 19.91
C ASN A 867 42.66 43.50 18.77
N VAL A 868 41.36 43.47 18.42
CA VAL A 868 40.75 44.27 17.35
C VAL A 868 40.42 45.67 17.89
N PRO A 869 40.76 46.75 17.15
CA PRO A 869 40.43 48.11 17.57
C PRO A 869 38.92 48.35 17.62
N VAL A 870 38.53 49.09 18.64
CA VAL A 870 37.18 49.21 19.22
C VAL A 870 36.11 49.69 18.23
N ASP A 871 34.95 49.03 18.22
CA ASP A 871 33.69 49.70 17.87
C ASP A 871 33.14 50.34 19.15
N ASN A 872 33.54 51.59 19.40
CA ASN A 872 33.17 52.31 20.64
C ASN A 872 31.66 52.38 20.84
N SER A 873 30.87 52.26 19.77
CA SER A 873 29.42 52.42 19.82
C SER A 873 28.70 51.41 20.74
N ILE A 874 29.09 50.13 20.74
CA ILE A 874 28.48 49.09 21.57
C ILE A 874 28.90 49.26 23.03
N LEU A 875 30.17 49.60 23.27
CA LEU A 875 30.64 49.85 24.63
C LEU A 875 29.99 51.11 25.22
N ASP A 876 29.81 52.15 24.40
CA ASP A 876 29.13 53.39 24.77
C ASP A 876 27.65 53.14 25.06
N SER A 877 26.95 52.28 24.31
CA SER A 877 25.55 51.93 24.63
C SER A 877 25.44 51.21 25.98
N PHE A 878 26.35 50.28 26.29
CA PHE A 878 26.38 49.65 27.63
C PHE A 878 26.67 50.67 28.73
N HIS A 879 27.56 51.63 28.49
CA HIS A 879 27.82 52.70 29.44
C HIS A 879 26.58 53.56 29.67
N ASP A 880 25.93 54.01 28.60
CA ASP A 880 24.75 54.87 28.69
C ASP A 880 23.58 54.17 29.40
N ASP A 881 23.39 52.87 29.18
CA ASP A 881 22.33 52.10 29.84
C ASP A 881 22.67 51.78 31.31
N LEU A 882 23.94 51.55 31.66
CA LEU A 882 24.35 51.40 33.05
C LEU A 882 24.30 52.73 33.82
N ASP A 883 24.62 53.85 33.17
CA ASP A 883 24.39 55.19 33.73
C ASP A 883 22.91 55.36 34.07
N PHE A 884 22.01 54.92 33.17
CA PHE A 884 20.57 54.99 33.39
C PHE A 884 20.10 54.10 34.56
N VAL A 885 20.68 52.91 34.73
CA VAL A 885 20.45 52.07 35.92
C VAL A 885 20.94 52.79 37.19
N SER A 886 22.10 53.44 37.13
CA SER A 886 22.66 54.21 38.26
C SER A 886 21.73 55.34 38.71
N VAL A 887 21.06 56.01 37.76
CA VAL A 887 20.01 57.01 38.07
C VAL A 887 18.84 56.39 38.85
N HIS A 888 18.39 55.19 38.47
CA HIS A 888 17.34 54.49 39.21
C HIS A 888 17.77 54.10 40.63
N GLU A 889 19.00 53.60 40.78
CA GLU A 889 19.55 53.24 42.08
C GLU A 889 19.70 54.47 42.99
N ALA A 890 20.11 55.62 42.43
CA ALA A 890 20.17 56.88 43.16
C ALA A 890 18.77 57.35 43.63
N LEU A 891 17.76 57.31 42.76
CA LEU A 891 16.37 57.62 43.11
C LEU A 891 15.82 56.67 44.19
N LEU A 892 16.10 55.38 44.07
CA LEU A 892 15.75 54.37 45.08
C LEU A 892 16.38 54.68 46.43
N GLN A 893 17.66 55.07 46.43
CA GLN A 893 18.37 55.41 47.65
C GLN A 893 17.80 56.67 48.30
N GLU A 894 17.49 57.71 47.51
CA GLU A 894 16.84 58.94 47.99
C GLU A 894 15.47 58.65 48.63
N PHE A 895 14.63 57.84 47.96
CA PHE A 895 13.33 57.45 48.51
C PHE A 895 13.46 56.57 49.77
N ARG A 896 14.48 55.71 49.84
CA ARG A 896 14.78 54.94 51.06
C ARG A 896 15.19 55.86 52.20
N THR A 897 16.05 56.86 51.96
CA THR A 897 16.43 57.85 52.98
C THR A 897 15.23 58.67 53.46
N ALA A 898 14.28 59.01 52.59
CA ALA A 898 13.03 59.66 52.98
C ALA A 898 12.17 58.78 53.92
N LEU A 899 12.25 57.45 53.78
CA LEU A 899 11.54 56.48 54.61
C LEU A 899 12.24 56.19 55.96
N GLU A 900 13.56 56.36 56.06
CA GLU A 900 14.33 56.14 57.30
C GLU A 900 13.87 57.04 58.46
N ALA A 901 13.26 58.20 58.14
CA ALA A 901 12.68 59.11 59.12
C ALA A 901 11.48 58.52 59.89
N VAL A 902 10.90 57.40 59.43
CA VAL A 902 9.71 56.76 60.01
C VAL A 902 10.05 55.38 60.58
N ARG A 903 9.75 55.17 61.87
CA ARG A 903 9.95 53.86 62.53
C ARG A 903 8.73 52.93 62.37
N GLY A 904 8.94 51.71 61.89
CA GLY A 904 7.93 50.62 61.83
C GLY A 904 7.68 50.08 60.42
N ARG A 905 7.16 48.84 60.29
CA ARG A 905 6.76 48.27 58.99
C ARG A 905 5.54 49.01 58.45
N GLN A 906 5.67 49.57 57.25
CA GLN A 906 4.59 50.29 56.55
C GLN A 906 4.14 49.49 55.32
N SER A 907 2.86 49.59 54.96
CA SER A 907 2.38 49.10 53.66
C SER A 907 3.00 49.92 52.52
N LEU A 908 3.06 49.34 51.31
CA LEU A 908 3.64 50.01 50.15
C LEU A 908 2.95 51.35 49.84
N ASP A 909 1.63 51.42 49.95
CA ASP A 909 0.87 52.66 49.73
C ASP A 909 1.20 53.74 50.77
N ASN A 910 1.37 53.36 52.05
CA ASN A 910 1.80 54.29 53.08
C ASN A 910 3.24 54.79 52.84
N GLN A 911 4.14 53.92 52.39
CA GLN A 911 5.51 54.31 52.03
C GLN A 911 5.50 55.35 50.91
N ILE A 912 4.69 55.14 49.88
CA ILE A 912 4.55 56.07 48.75
C ILE A 912 4.01 57.43 49.23
N ASP A 913 2.99 57.45 50.09
CA ASP A 913 2.43 58.70 50.60
C ASP A 913 3.44 59.49 51.46
N ILE A 914 4.28 58.79 52.23
CA ILE A 914 5.38 59.40 52.99
C ILE A 914 6.41 60.01 52.03
N ILE A 915 6.82 59.26 50.99
CA ILE A 915 7.76 59.75 49.97
C ILE A 915 7.21 60.99 49.29
N VAL A 916 5.97 60.96 48.80
CA VAL A 916 5.34 62.12 48.12
C VAL A 916 5.32 63.35 49.03
N LYS A 917 5.02 63.18 50.31
CA LYS A 917 5.01 64.29 51.28
C LYS A 917 6.41 64.85 51.55
N ALA A 918 7.44 64.01 51.52
CA ALA A 918 8.82 64.39 51.80
C ALA A 918 9.54 64.99 50.58
N THR A 919 9.29 64.47 49.38
CA THR A 919 10.07 64.79 48.16
C THR A 919 9.29 65.56 47.09
N ALA A 920 7.96 65.57 47.12
CA ALA A 920 7.10 66.18 46.08
C ALA A 920 5.91 66.94 46.71
N SER A 921 6.18 67.76 47.72
CA SER A 921 5.15 68.48 48.47
C SER A 921 4.38 69.50 47.62
N ARG A 922 5.04 70.08 46.62
CA ARG A 922 4.45 71.08 45.70
C ARG A 922 3.52 70.49 44.65
N LEU A 923 3.47 69.16 44.55
CA LEU A 923 2.64 68.45 43.58
C LEU A 923 1.16 68.33 44.01
N SER A 924 0.85 68.66 45.26
CA SER A 924 -0.49 68.48 45.87
C SER A 924 -1.65 69.17 45.14
N GLU A 925 -1.38 70.25 44.39
CA GLU A 925 -2.39 70.96 43.58
C GLU A 925 -2.69 70.25 42.24
N LYS A 926 -1.79 69.40 41.75
CA LYS A 926 -1.87 68.70 40.45
C LYS A 926 -2.22 67.23 40.65
N ARG A 927 -3.51 66.90 40.68
CA ARG A 927 -4.01 65.59 41.12
C ARG A 927 -3.64 64.45 40.17
N ALA A 928 -3.66 64.68 38.86
CA ALA A 928 -3.37 63.66 37.87
C ALA A 928 -1.87 63.36 37.82
N LEU A 929 -1.00 64.38 37.86
CA LEU A 929 0.45 64.21 37.95
C LEU A 929 0.88 63.57 39.28
N THR A 930 0.22 63.91 40.39
CA THR A 930 0.43 63.21 41.68
C THR A 930 0.16 61.71 41.55
N ARG A 931 -0.93 61.34 40.87
CA ARG A 931 -1.24 59.92 40.64
C ARG A 931 -0.16 59.22 39.83
N MET A 932 0.29 59.84 38.72
CA MET A 932 1.35 59.26 37.89
C MET A 932 2.65 59.11 38.67
N PHE A 933 3.06 60.13 39.43
CA PHE A 933 4.25 60.05 40.28
C PHE A 933 4.16 58.90 41.29
N LYS A 934 3.00 58.73 41.96
CA LYS A 934 2.76 57.60 42.87
C LYS A 934 2.87 56.24 42.19
N GLU A 935 2.35 56.10 40.97
CA GLU A 935 2.44 54.85 40.19
C GLU A 935 3.89 54.52 39.79
N LEU A 936 4.67 55.52 39.40
CA LEU A 936 6.09 55.36 39.05
C LEU A 936 6.95 55.00 40.26
N VAL A 937 6.77 55.70 41.39
CA VAL A 937 7.45 55.38 42.66
C VAL A 937 7.07 53.98 43.13
N ARG A 938 5.80 53.57 42.99
CA ARG A 938 5.37 52.20 43.28
C ARG A 938 6.14 51.17 42.46
N GLY A 939 6.24 51.39 41.14
CA GLY A 939 6.98 50.52 40.24
C GLY A 939 8.45 50.41 40.66
N LEU A 940 9.09 51.54 40.95
CA LEU A 940 10.50 51.58 41.34
C LEU A 940 10.75 50.81 42.64
N LEU A 941 9.93 51.00 43.69
CA LEU A 941 10.04 50.27 44.96
C LEU A 941 9.79 48.75 44.81
N GLN A 942 9.03 48.33 43.80
CA GLN A 942 8.81 46.92 43.47
C GLN A 942 9.93 46.33 42.61
N GLY A 943 10.97 47.10 42.26
CA GLY A 943 12.09 46.66 41.42
C GLY A 943 11.79 46.71 39.92
N ARG A 944 10.73 47.40 39.48
CA ARG A 944 10.43 47.58 38.06
C ARG A 944 11.40 48.58 37.43
N ALA A 945 11.99 48.20 36.29
CA ALA A 945 12.76 49.12 35.45
C ALA A 945 11.81 50.15 34.81
N LEU A 946 12.04 51.44 35.06
CA LEU A 946 11.25 52.51 34.46
C LEU A 946 11.76 52.80 33.03
N SER A 947 10.88 53.33 32.18
CA SER A 947 11.33 53.88 30.90
C SER A 947 12.10 55.19 31.11
N MET A 948 12.88 55.62 30.12
CA MET A 948 13.62 56.90 30.21
C MET A 948 12.68 58.09 30.43
N GLU A 949 11.50 58.12 29.78
CA GLU A 949 10.51 59.17 30.02
C GLU A 949 9.88 59.08 31.42
N ASP A 950 9.67 57.87 31.96
CA ASP A 950 9.14 57.70 33.33
C ASP A 950 10.15 58.18 34.37
N ALA A 951 11.43 57.87 34.20
CA ALA A 951 12.49 58.37 35.07
C ALA A 951 12.61 59.89 35.01
N VAL A 952 12.47 60.49 33.82
CA VAL A 952 12.42 61.95 33.63
C VAL A 952 11.26 62.57 34.39
N ASP A 953 10.08 61.96 34.36
CA ASP A 953 8.94 62.42 35.14
C ASP A 953 9.21 62.34 36.65
N VAL A 954 9.80 61.24 37.14
CA VAL A 954 10.17 61.09 38.55
C VAL A 954 11.21 62.14 38.98
N LEU A 955 12.24 62.38 38.16
CA LEU A 955 13.28 63.37 38.45
C LEU A 955 12.75 64.80 38.49
N THR A 956 11.79 65.15 37.64
CA THR A 956 11.35 66.54 37.45
C THR A 956 10.11 66.92 38.25
N LEU A 957 9.32 65.95 38.72
CA LEU A 957 8.13 66.19 39.54
C LEU A 957 8.45 66.36 41.04
N LYS A 958 9.68 66.03 41.47
CA LYS A 958 10.18 66.29 42.81
C LYS A 958 10.41 67.79 43.04
N ASP A 959 10.46 68.18 44.31
CA ASP A 959 10.72 69.57 44.71
C ASP A 959 12.17 70.01 44.43
N ASN A 960 13.11 69.07 44.23
CA ASN A 960 14.52 69.27 43.84
C ASN A 960 15.27 70.39 44.59
N THR A 961 14.92 70.64 45.86
CA THR A 961 15.50 71.70 46.68
C THR A 961 16.96 71.46 47.05
N SER A 962 17.34 70.20 47.23
CA SER A 962 18.70 69.78 47.57
C SER A 962 19.46 69.17 46.38
N THR A 963 18.76 68.82 45.29
CA THR A 963 19.29 68.10 44.13
C THR A 963 18.91 68.78 42.80
N PRO A 964 19.34 70.03 42.56
CA PRO A 964 18.99 70.73 41.33
C PRO A 964 19.59 70.08 40.07
N GLU A 965 20.61 69.23 40.24
CA GLU A 965 21.26 68.43 39.19
C GLU A 965 20.32 67.39 38.54
N ASP A 966 19.21 67.04 39.20
CA ASP A 966 18.23 66.08 38.67
C ASP A 966 17.57 66.59 37.37
N PHE A 967 17.42 67.91 37.22
CA PHE A 967 16.90 68.52 36.00
C PHE A 967 17.86 68.38 34.82
N ALA A 968 19.17 68.56 35.06
CA ALA A 968 20.18 68.33 34.03
C ALA A 968 20.24 66.85 33.64
N THR A 969 20.19 65.95 34.62
CA THR A 969 20.11 64.50 34.41
C THR A 969 18.89 64.12 33.56
N ALA A 970 17.72 64.70 33.84
CA ALA A 970 16.52 64.49 33.04
C ALA A 970 16.69 64.95 31.58
N LEU A 971 17.33 66.10 31.33
CA LEU A 971 17.63 66.56 29.97
C LEU A 971 18.64 65.65 29.25
N HIS A 972 19.66 65.15 29.96
CA HIS A 972 20.60 64.17 29.41
C HIS A 972 19.91 62.85 29.02
N LEU A 973 18.98 62.36 29.85
CA LEU A 973 18.21 61.17 29.53
C LEU A 973 17.33 61.38 28.29
N LEU A 974 16.61 62.50 28.20
CA LEU A 974 15.80 62.82 27.01
C LEU A 974 16.64 62.92 25.73
N ALA A 975 17.88 63.40 25.82
CA ALA A 975 18.79 63.50 24.68
C ALA A 975 19.24 62.12 24.13
N ARG A 976 19.19 61.07 24.96
CA ARG A 976 19.53 59.69 24.60
C ARG A 976 18.34 58.90 24.04
N ILE A 977 17.13 59.46 24.06
CA ILE A 977 15.92 58.76 23.59
C ILE A 977 15.85 58.79 22.06
N HIS A 978 15.88 57.61 21.44
CA HIS A 978 15.75 57.46 19.98
C HIS A 978 14.42 56.79 19.55
N ASN A 979 13.70 56.14 20.47
CA ASN A 979 12.52 55.32 20.19
C ASN A 979 11.17 56.04 20.37
N VAL A 980 11.15 57.37 20.44
CA VAL A 980 9.95 58.18 20.68
C VAL A 980 9.75 59.18 19.53
N PRO A 981 8.51 59.45 19.08
CA PRO A 981 8.26 60.44 18.02
C PRO A 981 8.87 61.81 18.34
N GLU A 982 9.51 62.45 17.35
CA GLU A 982 10.21 63.73 17.53
C GLU A 982 9.33 64.83 18.17
N THR A 983 8.05 64.86 17.82
CA THR A 983 7.08 65.82 18.40
C THR A 983 6.88 65.61 19.89
N ARG A 984 6.77 64.34 20.32
CA ARG A 984 6.63 63.95 21.72
C ARG A 984 7.91 64.20 22.50
N ALA A 985 9.07 63.88 21.93
CA ALA A 985 10.37 64.21 22.53
C ALA A 985 10.53 65.73 22.73
N ALA A 986 10.17 66.55 21.74
CA ALA A 986 10.19 68.01 21.85
C ALA A 986 9.19 68.55 22.90
N SER A 987 8.03 67.93 23.06
CA SER A 987 7.06 68.27 24.12
C SER A 987 7.55 67.85 25.52
N ALA A 988 8.29 66.74 25.64
CA ALA A 988 8.94 66.34 26.88
C ALA A 988 10.03 67.33 27.30
N PHE A 989 10.92 67.74 26.37
CA PHE A 989 11.91 68.80 26.62
C PHE A 989 11.26 70.09 27.11
N ARG A 990 10.22 70.57 26.43
CA ARG A 990 9.44 71.75 26.85
C ARG A 990 8.88 71.61 28.26
N THR A 991 8.41 70.42 28.62
CA THR A 991 7.84 70.14 29.95
C THR A 991 8.90 70.18 31.05
N VAL A 992 10.08 69.59 30.82
CA VAL A 992 11.21 69.67 31.76
C VAL A 992 11.63 71.12 31.98
N TRP A 993 11.78 71.89 30.90
CA TRP A 993 12.09 73.32 30.98
C TRP A 993 11.02 74.13 31.70
N ARG A 994 9.73 73.86 31.47
CA ARG A 994 8.63 74.48 32.21
C ARG A 994 8.77 74.27 33.72
N ARG A 995 9.11 73.04 34.14
CA ARG A 995 9.30 72.69 35.55
C ARG A 995 10.55 73.35 36.15
N ILE A 996 11.65 73.45 35.40
CA ILE A 996 12.85 74.22 35.80
C ILE A 996 12.49 75.69 36.06
N TYR A 997 11.65 76.30 35.21
CA TYR A 997 11.26 77.70 35.40
C TYR A 997 10.34 77.93 36.60
N ILE A 998 9.46 76.99 36.93
CA ILE A 998 8.44 77.17 37.98
C ILE A 998 8.99 76.82 39.38
N ILE A 999 10.14 76.13 39.48
CA ILE A 999 10.65 75.63 40.78
C ILE A 999 11.24 76.74 41.67
N ASP A 1000 11.85 77.76 41.07
CA ASP A 1000 12.48 78.86 41.79
C ASP A 1000 11.44 79.93 42.19
N ASP A 1001 11.57 80.48 43.40
CA ASP A 1001 10.71 81.59 43.88
C ASP A 1001 11.21 82.92 43.30
N TRP A 1002 10.81 83.21 42.06
CA TRP A 1002 11.24 84.42 41.35
C TRP A 1002 10.80 85.71 42.03
N ASP A 1003 9.68 85.73 42.74
CA ASP A 1003 9.21 86.90 43.48
C ASP A 1003 10.13 87.22 44.65
N ALA A 1004 10.71 86.21 45.31
CA ALA A 1004 11.75 86.40 46.31
C ALA A 1004 13.09 86.83 45.69
N ILE A 1005 13.48 86.20 44.57
CA ILE A 1005 14.78 86.45 43.91
C ILE A 1005 14.83 87.85 43.28
N ARG A 1006 13.72 88.32 42.68
CA ARG A 1006 13.60 89.64 42.02
C ARG A 1006 13.50 90.83 42.97
N LYS A 1007 13.37 90.62 44.29
CA LYS A 1007 13.34 91.72 45.26
C LYS A 1007 14.70 92.43 45.31
N THR A 1008 14.79 93.55 44.59
CA THR A 1008 15.99 94.39 44.48
C THR A 1008 16.11 95.44 45.59
N ALA A 1009 15.09 95.61 46.42
CA ALA A 1009 15.11 96.58 47.51
C ALA A 1009 16.17 96.22 48.56
N GLY A 1010 17.27 96.98 48.60
CA GLY A 1010 18.35 96.84 49.60
C GLY A 1010 19.39 95.76 49.31
N VAL A 1011 19.46 95.23 48.08
CA VAL A 1011 20.35 94.13 47.68
C VAL A 1011 21.38 94.62 46.67
N SER A 1012 22.65 94.22 46.81
CA SER A 1012 23.71 94.57 45.84
C SER A 1012 23.67 93.69 44.59
N ASP A 1013 24.21 94.17 43.46
CA ASP A 1013 24.30 93.38 42.22
C ASP A 1013 25.10 92.08 42.40
N ALA A 1014 26.12 92.07 43.28
CA ALA A 1014 26.90 90.88 43.60
C ALA A 1014 26.08 89.83 44.36
N GLU A 1015 25.24 90.29 45.30
CA GLU A 1015 24.32 89.42 46.05
C GLU A 1015 23.18 88.93 45.14
N LEU A 1016 22.66 89.77 44.26
CA LEU A 1016 21.65 89.40 43.27
C LEU A 1016 22.18 88.35 42.27
N ASN A 1017 23.40 88.53 41.75
CA ASN A 1017 24.06 87.52 40.91
C ASN A 1017 24.31 86.21 41.70
N THR A 1018 24.62 86.29 43.00
CA THR A 1018 24.73 85.09 43.86
C THR A 1018 23.40 84.37 44.01
N ARG A 1019 22.29 85.12 44.15
CA ARG A 1019 20.94 84.54 44.15
C ARG A 1019 20.59 83.88 42.82
N PHE A 1020 20.93 84.50 41.68
CA PHE A 1020 20.78 83.88 40.37
C PHE A 1020 21.62 82.60 40.24
N ARG A 1021 22.85 82.59 40.76
CA ARG A 1021 23.69 81.37 40.79
C ARG A 1021 23.15 80.25 41.69
N GLY A 1022 22.30 80.58 42.65
CA GLY A 1022 21.63 79.62 43.53
C GLY A 1022 20.37 78.98 42.94
N THR A 1023 19.98 79.32 41.70
CA THR A 1023 18.75 78.81 41.07
C THR A 1023 18.94 77.44 40.41
N ALA A 1024 17.84 76.69 40.30
CA ALA A 1024 17.81 75.45 39.51
C ALA A 1024 18.07 75.75 38.02
N LEU A 1025 17.63 76.92 37.54
CA LEU A 1025 17.89 77.38 36.17
C LEU A 1025 19.40 77.53 35.89
N TYR A 1026 20.14 78.17 36.79
CA TYR A 1026 21.59 78.37 36.61
C TYR A 1026 22.38 77.07 36.65
N SER A 1027 22.10 76.21 37.63
CA SER A 1027 22.75 74.90 37.76
C SER A 1027 22.49 74.01 36.54
N THR A 1028 21.26 74.02 36.00
CA THR A 1028 20.95 73.32 34.75
C THR A 1028 21.78 73.86 33.58
N PHE A 1029 21.91 75.19 33.43
CA PHE A 1029 22.74 75.77 32.37
C PHE A 1029 24.21 75.36 32.48
N LEU A 1030 24.79 75.38 33.68
CA LEU A 1030 26.18 74.94 33.90
C LEU A 1030 26.41 73.50 33.42
N ALA A 1031 25.45 72.61 33.62
CA ALA A 1031 25.57 71.20 33.23
C ALA A 1031 25.38 70.95 31.71
N ILE A 1032 24.49 71.70 31.05
CA ILE A 1032 24.16 71.46 29.63
C ILE A 1032 25.05 72.25 28.66
N LEU A 1033 25.60 73.40 29.06
CA LEU A 1033 26.36 74.29 28.18
C LEU A 1033 27.67 73.68 27.64
N PRO A 1034 28.47 72.94 28.43
CA PRO A 1034 29.75 72.36 27.98
C PRO A 1034 29.65 71.23 26.95
N ARG A 1035 28.46 70.66 26.69
CA ARG A 1035 28.31 69.51 25.78
C ARG A 1035 28.28 69.93 24.32
N ASP A 1036 29.00 69.18 23.47
CA ASP A 1036 29.09 69.43 22.02
C ASP A 1036 27.80 69.07 21.25
N HIS A 1037 27.12 68.00 21.67
CA HIS A 1037 25.89 67.54 21.02
C HIS A 1037 24.64 68.02 21.77
N LYS A 1038 23.84 68.86 21.11
CA LYS A 1038 22.58 69.42 21.66
C LYS A 1038 21.43 69.11 20.71
N PRO A 1039 20.55 68.14 21.01
CA PRO A 1039 19.39 67.85 20.17
C PRO A 1039 18.39 69.03 20.15
N LYS A 1040 17.47 69.02 19.19
CA LYS A 1040 16.42 70.08 19.09
C LYS A 1040 15.57 70.09 20.36
N GLY A 1041 15.50 71.24 21.05
CA GLY A 1041 14.78 71.40 22.31
C GLY A 1041 15.62 71.18 23.57
N TYR A 1042 16.89 70.78 23.44
CA TYR A 1042 17.80 70.58 24.57
C TYR A 1042 17.99 71.86 25.41
N GLU A 1043 17.94 73.02 24.76
CA GLU A 1043 17.80 74.33 25.39
C GLU A 1043 16.51 74.98 24.87
N THR A 1044 15.61 75.39 25.78
CA THR A 1044 14.29 75.94 25.42
C THR A 1044 14.02 77.24 26.17
N THR A 1045 13.61 78.29 25.45
CA THR A 1045 13.23 79.59 26.05
C THR A 1045 11.89 79.52 26.79
N PRO A 1046 11.61 80.43 27.75
CA PRO A 1046 10.34 80.45 28.47
C PRO A 1046 9.11 80.48 27.53
N ASP A 1047 9.15 81.28 26.47
CA ASP A 1047 8.05 81.39 25.49
C ASP A 1047 7.72 80.06 24.80
N VAL A 1048 8.74 79.27 24.47
CA VAL A 1048 8.56 77.98 23.80
C VAL A 1048 8.14 76.90 24.82
N ALA A 1049 8.58 77.02 26.08
CA ALA A 1049 8.18 76.13 27.17
C ALA A 1049 6.70 76.29 27.57
N LEU A 1050 6.04 77.41 27.25
CA LEU A 1050 4.60 77.58 27.45
C LEU A 1050 3.75 76.57 26.68
N MET A 1051 4.22 76.08 25.53
CA MET A 1051 3.46 75.11 24.73
C MET A 1051 3.25 73.79 25.50
N THR A 1052 1.99 73.44 25.78
CA THR A 1052 1.62 72.19 26.46
C THR A 1052 1.54 71.02 25.49
N PRO A 1053 1.76 69.77 25.94
CA PRO A 1053 1.62 68.59 25.10
C PRO A 1053 0.18 68.45 24.60
N ALA A 1054 0.01 68.10 23.32
CA ALA A 1054 -1.32 67.90 22.76
C ALA A 1054 -2.00 66.64 23.35
N ARG A 1055 -3.34 66.57 23.32
CA ARG A 1055 -4.11 65.42 23.84
C ARG A 1055 -3.60 64.07 23.27
N ASN A 1056 -3.27 64.04 21.98
CA ASN A 1056 -2.76 62.85 21.31
C ASN A 1056 -1.34 62.47 21.79
N GLU A 1057 -0.51 63.45 22.16
CA GLU A 1057 0.84 63.23 22.69
C GLU A 1057 0.76 62.63 24.11
N ILE A 1058 -0.18 63.12 24.94
CA ILE A 1058 -0.42 62.59 26.29
C ILE A 1058 -0.98 61.16 26.22
N ALA A 1059 -1.94 60.91 25.33
CA ALA A 1059 -2.48 59.56 25.12
C ALA A 1059 -1.43 58.59 24.57
N SER A 1060 -0.52 59.05 23.70
CA SER A 1060 0.62 58.27 23.23
C SER A 1060 1.60 57.94 24.36
N ARG A 1061 1.81 58.87 25.29
CA ARG A 1061 2.73 58.70 26.44
C ARG A 1061 2.26 57.69 27.47
N TRP A 1062 0.96 57.65 27.72
CA TRP A 1062 0.33 56.80 28.71
C TRP A 1062 -0.73 55.90 28.06
N PRO A 1063 -0.31 54.87 27.30
CA PRO A 1063 -1.24 53.96 26.64
C PRO A 1063 -2.02 53.19 27.71
N GLY A 1064 -3.34 53.38 27.76
CA GLY A 1064 -4.24 52.73 28.72
C GLY A 1064 -5.01 53.66 29.65
N LEU A 1065 -4.73 54.97 29.63
CA LEU A 1065 -5.54 55.96 30.35
C LEU A 1065 -6.91 56.15 29.69
N SER A 1066 -7.96 56.35 30.52
CA SER A 1066 -9.28 56.76 30.03
C SER A 1066 -9.27 58.20 29.52
N GLN A 1067 -10.24 58.58 28.69
CA GLN A 1067 -10.34 59.95 28.18
C GLN A 1067 -10.44 60.98 29.32
N GLU A 1068 -11.16 60.68 30.39
CA GLU A 1068 -11.26 61.53 31.58
C GLU A 1068 -9.90 61.71 32.29
N GLN A 1069 -9.10 60.65 32.33
CA GLN A 1069 -7.76 60.69 32.93
C GLN A 1069 -6.77 61.49 32.08
N VAL A 1070 -6.87 61.39 30.75
CA VAL A 1070 -6.09 62.22 29.82
C VAL A 1070 -6.49 63.69 29.99
N ASP A 1071 -7.77 64.00 30.13
CA ASP A 1071 -8.25 65.37 30.33
C ASP A 1071 -7.82 65.96 31.66
N ALA A 1072 -7.78 65.14 32.72
CA ALA A 1072 -7.21 65.55 34.00
C ALA A 1072 -5.70 65.90 33.88
N LEU A 1073 -4.93 65.14 33.08
CA LEU A 1073 -3.52 65.46 32.82
C LEU A 1073 -3.36 66.74 31.99
N VAL A 1074 -4.21 66.97 30.99
CA VAL A 1074 -4.24 68.24 30.24
C VAL A 1074 -4.48 69.41 31.20
N GLY A 1075 -5.42 69.26 32.14
CA GLY A 1075 -5.68 70.25 33.19
C GLY A 1075 -4.44 70.56 34.03
N ASP A 1076 -3.74 69.53 34.52
CA ASP A 1076 -2.52 69.71 35.31
C ASP A 1076 -1.38 70.38 34.51
N TYR A 1077 -1.22 70.07 33.22
CA TYR A 1077 -0.25 70.75 32.34
C TYR A 1077 -0.62 72.21 32.08
N ASN A 1078 -1.90 72.55 31.98
CA ASN A 1078 -2.35 73.93 31.83
C ASN A 1078 -2.06 74.73 33.11
N ILE A 1079 -2.21 74.13 34.31
CA ILE A 1079 -1.81 74.78 35.57
C ILE A 1079 -0.31 75.11 35.56
N GLU A 1080 0.55 74.21 35.04
CA GLU A 1080 1.97 74.52 34.86
C GLU A 1080 2.19 75.65 33.85
N CYS A 1081 1.46 75.65 32.73
CA CYS A 1081 1.53 76.69 31.71
C CYS A 1081 1.14 78.07 32.27
N ASP A 1082 0.01 78.15 32.96
CA ASP A 1082 -0.51 79.40 33.53
C ASP A 1082 0.49 79.99 34.54
N ARG A 1083 1.04 79.14 35.42
CA ARG A 1083 2.09 79.55 36.38
C ARG A 1083 3.34 80.09 35.70
N LEU A 1084 3.79 79.48 34.60
CA LEU A 1084 4.94 80.02 33.84
C LEU A 1084 4.60 81.35 33.18
N GLY A 1085 3.39 81.48 32.63
CA GLY A 1085 2.91 82.70 31.97
C GLY A 1085 2.84 83.89 32.93
N ASP A 1086 2.44 83.66 34.18
CA ASP A 1086 2.35 84.71 35.20
C ASP A 1086 3.73 85.26 35.64
N LEU A 1087 4.81 84.51 35.44
CA LEU A 1087 6.15 84.86 35.93
C LEU A 1087 6.94 85.80 35.00
N ASP A 1088 6.59 85.89 33.71
CA ASP A 1088 7.27 86.69 32.67
C ASP A 1088 8.82 86.69 32.78
N LEU A 1089 9.43 85.54 32.46
CA LEU A 1089 10.84 85.25 32.79
C LEU A 1089 11.86 85.56 31.68
N ASN A 1090 11.46 86.18 30.56
CA ASN A 1090 12.36 86.34 29.40
C ASN A 1090 13.63 87.15 29.72
N ASP A 1091 13.51 88.24 30.47
CA ASP A 1091 14.66 89.06 30.87
C ASP A 1091 15.60 88.31 31.83
N VAL A 1092 15.01 87.53 32.74
CA VAL A 1092 15.74 86.74 33.74
C VAL A 1092 16.48 85.57 33.08
N TYR A 1093 15.84 84.90 32.12
CA TYR A 1093 16.44 83.83 31.33
C TYR A 1093 17.74 84.29 30.67
N HIS A 1094 17.72 85.42 29.97
CA HIS A 1094 18.92 85.95 29.31
C HIS A 1094 20.03 86.27 30.30
N ARG A 1095 19.69 86.85 31.46
CA ARG A 1095 20.67 87.21 32.48
C ARG A 1095 21.30 86.00 33.16
N VAL A 1096 20.50 85.01 33.55
CA VAL A 1096 21.00 83.78 34.19
C VAL A 1096 21.87 82.98 33.22
N ARG A 1097 21.47 82.91 31.95
CA ARG A 1097 22.24 82.26 30.89
C ARG A 1097 23.59 82.96 30.65
N GLU A 1098 23.62 84.29 30.62
CA GLU A 1098 24.85 85.07 30.48
C GLU A 1098 25.85 84.75 31.61
N LEU A 1099 25.38 84.70 32.86
CA LEU A 1099 26.19 84.33 34.02
C LEU A 1099 26.74 82.91 33.90
N ALA A 1100 25.92 81.95 33.47
CA ALA A 1100 26.35 80.56 33.29
C ALA A 1100 27.39 80.41 32.15
N VAL A 1101 27.18 81.10 31.02
CA VAL A 1101 28.14 81.10 29.90
C VAL A 1101 29.49 81.70 30.35
N HIS A 1102 29.46 82.82 31.07
CA HIS A 1102 30.67 83.44 31.58
C HIS A 1102 31.45 82.47 32.49
N ASP A 1103 30.76 81.80 33.41
CA ASP A 1103 31.41 80.93 34.38
C ASP A 1103 31.90 79.61 33.74
N VAL A 1104 31.22 79.07 32.72
CA VAL A 1104 31.70 77.92 31.91
C VAL A 1104 32.95 78.29 31.10
N VAL A 1105 32.96 79.46 30.46
CA VAL A 1105 34.14 79.94 29.69
C VAL A 1105 35.32 80.20 30.61
N TRP A 1106 35.08 80.72 31.82
CA TRP A 1106 36.11 80.91 32.83
C TRP A 1106 36.66 79.58 33.35
N GLN A 1107 35.81 78.57 33.54
CA GLN A 1107 36.23 77.22 33.94
C GLN A 1107 36.99 76.46 32.83
N ALA A 1108 36.72 76.75 31.56
CA ALA A 1108 37.41 76.14 30.42
C ALA A 1108 38.74 76.84 30.03
N GLY A 1109 39.00 78.04 30.58
CA GLY A 1109 40.16 78.88 30.29
C GLY A 1109 41.31 78.81 31.31
N ILE A 1110 41.21 77.89 32.29
CA ILE A 1110 42.28 77.46 33.21
C ILE A 1110 42.60 76.01 32.86
#